data_AF-A0A7W3UMZ1-F1
#
_entry.id   AF-A0A7W3UMZ1-F1
#
_cell.length_a   1.000
_cell.length_b   1.000
_cell.length_c   1.000
_cell.angle_alpha   90.00
_cell.angle_beta   90.00
_cell.angle_gamma   90.00
#
_symmetry.space_group_name_H-M   'P 1'
#
loop_
_entity.id
_entity.type
_entity.pdbx_description
1 polymer ?
#
loop_
_entity_poly.entity_id
_entity_poly.type
_entity_poly.pdbx_seq_one_letter_code
_entity_poly.pdbx_strand_id
1 'polypeptide(L)'
;MKKHFKMYKDGKKWCVAAIATISLVAGATLANPVVHADETTNDTTTTALDTTNSNNQGTNTDQSTSTTANADQPTSNNDQSLSATSESNQDSHQRGAVNDSKAVKVAATDNDQRVGEQKTVPATGTPNSFSTINDNTYYYNQKGELAKNFFYNNWGHTYYFGNDGARWNDRFMNAWNNTYYFGNDGARWDNRYMVRWGNAYYFGNDGALAKNKTLNVNGTNQWVNAQGIIPLRNQFLTANNNQLYYFDGNGSLVTNKFYHNWGNTYYFGADGARYTNQFLTMNGKVYYFDNTGVMYQNRYYKNWGNTYYFGADGARYTDQFMNKDGKVYYFGDDGSMYQNRYYKNWGNTYYFGADGARYTDQFMNKDGKVYYFGDDGSMYQNRYYKNWGNTYYFGADGARYTDQFMNKDGKVYYFGNDGSMYQNRYYKNWGNTYYFGADGARYTDQFMNKDGKVYYFGNDGSMYQNRYYKNWGNTYYFGGDGARYTDQFLNKDGKIYYFDNDGVMYQNRYYKNWGNTYYFGADGARYTNQLLRLKGDDDNSQTHYFDDQGRMVTNDWVNWEGTMLYFDNNGFPVNGKQTINGQTYLFKDYSLVPSGNYKITYNQYLSTLIGLYQNADWFKENTNSGHMSYGVANEGVNKGYHFITANGDPTSWIYFKEDTNNNKMLIKYLDDTTDTTVANKQYVEKIVPMNDLTSIYDHEDDVTMVSDYANKLSYFKNNK
;
A
#
# COMPACT_ATOMS: atom_id res chain seq x y z
N MET A 1 -23.77 32.35 2.22
CA MET A 1 -24.98 31.63 2.72
C MET A 1 -25.00 30.23 2.12
N LYS A 2 -24.78 29.16 2.89
CA LYS A 2 -24.92 27.78 2.40
C LYS A 2 -26.39 27.34 2.56
N LYS A 3 -27.04 26.93 1.47
CA LYS A 3 -28.39 26.33 1.52
C LYS A 3 -28.25 24.82 1.64
N HIS A 4 -28.72 24.26 2.74
CA HIS A 4 -28.80 22.81 2.91
C HIS A 4 -30.23 22.35 2.61
N PHE A 5 -30.37 21.56 1.55
CA PHE A 5 -31.61 20.91 1.16
C PHE A 5 -31.65 19.51 1.75
N LYS A 6 -32.81 19.10 2.28
CA LYS A 6 -33.02 17.74 2.78
C LYS A 6 -34.32 17.19 2.20
N MET A 7 -34.22 16.08 1.48
CA MET A 7 -35.39 15.29 1.09
C MET A 7 -35.95 14.57 2.31
N TYR A 8 -37.27 14.54 2.41
CA TYR A 8 -38.01 13.65 3.29
C TYR A 8 -39.28 13.17 2.59
N LYS A 9 -39.89 12.12 3.14
CA LYS A 9 -41.06 11.46 2.57
C LYS A 9 -42.29 11.83 3.40
N ASP A 10 -43.32 12.33 2.74
CA ASP A 10 -44.62 12.58 3.36
C ASP A 10 -45.68 11.76 2.63
N GLY A 11 -46.31 10.83 3.37
CA GLY A 11 -47.14 9.76 2.82
C GLY A 11 -46.49 9.03 1.63
N LYS A 12 -47.07 9.20 0.44
CA LYS A 12 -46.61 8.60 -0.83
C LYS A 12 -45.78 9.56 -1.71
N LYS A 13 -45.48 10.79 -1.27
CA LYS A 13 -44.75 11.80 -2.03
C LYS A 13 -43.38 12.10 -1.41
N TRP A 14 -42.45 12.57 -2.24
CA TRP A 14 -41.16 13.09 -1.81
C TRP A 14 -41.21 14.62 -1.79
N CYS A 15 -40.74 15.22 -0.70
CA CYS A 15 -40.72 16.67 -0.50
C CYS A 15 -39.30 17.13 -0.16
N VAL A 16 -38.97 18.37 -0.53
CA VAL A 16 -37.67 18.99 -0.29
C VAL A 16 -37.86 20.22 0.58
N ALA A 17 -37.24 20.24 1.76
CA ALA A 17 -37.14 21.46 2.57
C ALA A 17 -35.73 22.05 2.49
N ALA A 18 -35.65 23.38 2.55
CA ALA A 18 -34.41 24.13 2.64
C ALA A 18 -34.36 24.85 4.00
N ILE A 19 -33.28 24.67 4.75
CA ILE A 19 -33.03 25.41 5.99
C ILE A 19 -31.90 26.40 5.73
N ALA A 20 -32.12 27.67 6.08
CA ALA A 20 -31.14 28.74 5.97
C ALA A 20 -30.72 29.21 7.37
N THR A 21 -29.55 28.75 7.82
CA THR A 21 -28.92 29.27 9.04
C THR A 21 -28.09 30.51 8.72
N ILE A 22 -28.33 31.59 9.46
CA ILE A 22 -27.53 32.82 9.41
C ILE A 22 -26.64 32.86 10.66
N SER A 23 -25.34 32.69 10.47
CA SER A 23 -24.36 32.90 11.53
C SER A 23 -24.00 34.38 11.61
N LEU A 24 -24.47 35.07 12.65
CA LEU A 24 -23.97 36.40 13.02
C LEU A 24 -22.55 36.28 13.58
N VAL A 25 -21.63 37.08 13.06
CA VAL A 25 -20.28 37.25 13.61
C VAL A 25 -20.16 38.71 14.05
N ALA A 26 -20.00 38.93 15.36
CA ALA A 26 -19.63 40.24 15.89
C ALA A 26 -18.15 40.52 15.56
N GLY A 27 -17.84 41.74 15.13
CA GLY A 27 -16.53 42.08 14.57
C GLY A 27 -15.56 42.75 15.56
N ALA A 28 -14.30 42.81 15.14
CA ALA A 28 -13.30 43.79 15.57
C ALA A 28 -12.64 44.38 14.31
N THR A 29 -12.08 45.58 14.39
CA THR A 29 -11.75 46.43 13.22
C THR A 29 -10.27 46.81 13.13
N LEU A 30 -9.90 47.44 12.00
CA LEU A 30 -8.61 48.06 11.66
C LEU A 30 -7.52 47.04 11.20
N ALA A 31 -6.71 47.29 10.16
CA ALA A 31 -6.63 48.43 9.23
C ALA A 31 -6.16 48.02 7.80
N ASN A 32 -6.41 48.90 6.83
CA ASN A 32 -5.82 48.95 5.46
C ASN A 32 -4.81 50.13 5.39
N PRO A 33 -3.92 50.30 4.39
CA PRO A 33 -4.07 50.05 2.94
C PRO A 33 -2.90 49.19 2.35
N VAL A 34 -2.62 49.01 1.04
CA VAL A 34 -2.83 49.79 -0.21
C VAL A 34 -3.19 48.87 -1.40
N VAL A 35 -3.84 49.44 -2.42
CA VAL A 35 -4.30 48.80 -3.67
C VAL A 35 -3.25 48.91 -4.77
N HIS A 36 -3.12 47.88 -5.63
CA HIS A 36 -2.88 48.09 -7.06
C HIS A 36 -3.53 46.97 -7.89
N ALA A 37 -4.08 47.35 -9.05
CA ALA A 37 -4.45 46.47 -10.16
C ALA A 37 -3.20 46.28 -11.07
N ASP A 38 -3.20 45.55 -12.19
CA ASP A 38 -4.33 45.24 -13.07
C ASP A 38 -4.13 44.04 -14.02
N GLU A 39 -5.25 43.65 -14.64
CA GLU A 39 -5.44 43.02 -15.95
C GLU A 39 -4.76 41.70 -16.37
N THR A 40 -5.35 41.12 -17.42
CA THR A 40 -5.11 39.78 -17.96
C THR A 40 -4.57 39.82 -19.38
N THR A 41 -3.71 38.87 -19.75
CA THR A 41 -3.61 38.38 -21.13
C THR A 41 -3.58 36.85 -21.17
N ASN A 42 -4.32 36.29 -22.13
CA ASN A 42 -4.06 34.92 -22.59
C ASN A 42 -2.88 34.97 -23.58
N ASP A 43 -2.14 33.88 -23.72
CA ASP A 43 -2.10 33.25 -25.05
C ASP A 43 -1.83 31.74 -25.00
N THR A 44 -2.15 31.11 -26.12
CA THR A 44 -1.83 29.75 -26.58
C THR A 44 -0.36 29.76 -27.10
N THR A 45 0.40 28.66 -27.29
CA THR A 45 0.13 27.56 -28.23
C THR A 45 1.02 26.31 -27.99
N THR A 46 0.48 25.15 -28.37
CA THR A 46 1.12 23.92 -28.90
C THR A 46 2.64 23.65 -28.77
N THR A 47 2.93 22.53 -28.09
CA THR A 47 3.75 21.38 -28.55
C THR A 47 4.71 21.52 -29.74
N ALA A 48 5.94 21.05 -29.53
CA ALA A 48 6.68 20.21 -30.48
C ALA A 48 7.40 19.07 -29.73
N LEU A 49 7.46 17.87 -30.31
CA LEU A 49 8.51 16.90 -30.00
C LEU A 49 9.70 17.18 -30.92
N ASP A 50 10.90 16.83 -30.49
CA ASP A 50 11.92 16.35 -31.44
C ASP A 50 12.70 15.18 -30.84
N THR A 51 13.32 14.36 -31.69
CA THR A 51 13.90 13.06 -31.36
C THR A 51 15.26 12.90 -32.04
N THR A 52 16.31 12.55 -31.31
CA THR A 52 17.59 12.18 -31.95
C THR A 52 18.41 11.20 -31.11
N ASN A 53 18.84 10.12 -31.75
CA ASN A 53 19.89 9.22 -31.28
C ASN A 53 21.19 9.52 -32.04
N SER A 54 22.35 9.48 -31.37
CA SER A 54 23.49 8.59 -31.74
C SER A 54 24.80 8.87 -31.00
N ASN A 55 25.27 7.85 -30.27
CA ASN A 55 26.62 7.27 -30.30
C ASN A 55 27.91 8.14 -30.18
N ASN A 56 28.59 7.91 -29.05
CA ASN A 56 29.96 7.36 -28.91
C ASN A 56 31.20 8.24 -28.63
N GLN A 57 32.14 7.58 -27.92
CA GLN A 57 33.53 7.90 -27.55
C GLN A 57 33.75 9.06 -26.54
N GLY A 58 34.58 8.91 -25.48
CA GLY A 58 35.08 7.67 -24.85
C GLY A 58 36.49 7.74 -24.22
N THR A 59 36.57 7.50 -22.90
CA THR A 59 37.77 7.14 -22.07
C THR A 59 37.23 6.43 -20.80
N ASN A 60 37.69 5.27 -20.29
CA ASN A 60 39.02 4.76 -19.89
C ASN A 60 39.71 5.64 -18.81
N THR A 61 40.19 5.16 -17.66
CA THR A 61 40.38 3.81 -17.03
C THR A 61 40.21 3.93 -15.50
N ASP A 62 40.14 2.92 -14.61
CA ASP A 62 40.09 1.43 -14.61
C ASP A 62 39.27 0.99 -13.36
N GLN A 63 38.73 -0.22 -13.14
CA GLN A 63 39.13 -1.63 -13.28
C GLN A 63 40.00 -2.22 -12.14
N SER A 64 39.33 -2.90 -11.17
CA SER A 64 39.74 -4.18 -10.52
C SER A 64 38.65 -4.59 -9.51
N THR A 65 37.66 -5.43 -9.87
CA THR A 65 37.67 -6.91 -9.98
C THR A 65 37.41 -7.65 -8.67
N SER A 66 36.40 -8.53 -8.71
CA SER A 66 36.02 -9.50 -7.68
C SER A 66 36.12 -10.92 -8.24
N THR A 67 36.42 -11.90 -7.38
CA THR A 67 36.24 -13.34 -7.64
C THR A 67 35.99 -14.09 -6.33
N THR A 68 35.52 -15.34 -6.44
CA THR A 68 34.73 -16.00 -5.40
C THR A 68 35.11 -17.48 -5.20
N ALA A 69 34.98 -17.97 -3.97
CA ALA A 69 34.92 -19.41 -3.60
C ALA A 69 36.26 -20.22 -3.76
N ASN A 70 36.44 -21.41 -3.16
CA ASN A 70 35.55 -22.22 -2.31
C ASN A 70 36.29 -23.20 -1.36
N ALA A 71 35.56 -23.68 -0.34
CA ALA A 71 35.63 -25.00 0.32
C ALA A 71 36.77 -25.43 1.32
N ASP A 72 36.28 -26.09 2.38
CA ASP A 72 36.83 -27.19 3.21
C ASP A 72 37.78 -26.99 4.44
N GLN A 73 37.82 -28.08 5.23
CA GLN A 73 37.96 -28.21 6.70
C GLN A 73 39.12 -29.21 7.04
N PRO A 74 39.52 -29.55 8.32
CA PRO A 74 38.69 -29.56 9.55
C PRO A 74 39.37 -29.27 10.95
N THR A 75 38.56 -29.36 12.03
CA THR A 75 38.91 -29.60 13.47
C THR A 75 39.70 -28.52 14.24
N SER A 76 39.55 -28.30 15.57
CA SER A 76 38.57 -28.60 16.65
C SER A 76 38.85 -27.58 17.80
N ASN A 77 38.01 -27.22 18.80
CA ASN A 77 37.12 -27.95 19.72
C ASN A 77 36.11 -26.96 20.39
N ASN A 78 35.04 -27.51 21.00
CA ASN A 78 34.28 -27.16 22.23
C ASN A 78 34.26 -25.69 22.78
N ASP A 79 33.15 -25.16 23.32
CA ASP A 79 31.85 -25.77 23.69
C ASP A 79 30.67 -24.76 23.71
N GLN A 80 29.42 -25.24 23.85
CA GLN A 80 28.19 -24.43 24.05
C GLN A 80 27.74 -24.51 25.53
N SER A 81 26.66 -23.90 26.07
CA SER A 81 25.46 -23.18 25.58
C SER A 81 25.01 -22.13 26.66
N LEU A 82 24.26 -21.04 26.41
CA LEU A 82 22.78 -20.90 26.31
C LEU A 82 21.94 -21.72 27.33
N SER A 83 20.82 -21.27 27.92
CA SER A 83 20.15 -19.94 28.01
C SER A 83 18.83 -20.00 28.83
N ALA A 84 18.47 -18.92 29.56
CA ALA A 84 17.11 -18.58 30.08
C ALA A 84 16.46 -19.61 31.06
N THR A 85 15.36 -19.41 31.81
CA THR A 85 14.38 -18.31 32.09
C THR A 85 13.84 -18.55 33.55
N SER A 86 12.77 -18.01 34.18
CA SER A 86 11.67 -17.02 33.96
C SER A 86 10.92 -16.77 35.29
N GLU A 87 10.33 -15.57 35.49
CA GLU A 87 9.15 -15.28 36.36
C GLU A 87 9.25 -15.52 37.91
N SER A 88 8.44 -14.94 38.81
CA SER A 88 7.50 -13.79 38.81
C SER A 88 7.16 -13.35 40.27
N ASN A 89 6.33 -12.30 40.46
CA ASN A 89 5.59 -11.90 41.69
C ASN A 89 6.40 -11.30 42.88
N GLN A 90 5.84 -10.43 43.75
CA GLN A 90 4.81 -9.38 43.59
C GLN A 90 4.88 -8.35 44.76
N ASP A 91 4.24 -7.19 44.57
CA ASP A 91 3.51 -6.28 45.49
C ASP A 91 3.51 -6.52 47.04
N SER A 92 3.31 -5.54 47.95
CA SER A 92 2.84 -4.14 47.83
C SER A 92 3.10 -3.32 49.12
N HIS A 93 3.06 -1.97 49.03
CA HIS A 93 2.61 -1.03 50.10
C HIS A 93 3.46 -0.97 51.42
N GLN A 94 3.33 0.00 52.36
CA GLN A 94 2.57 1.27 52.43
C GLN A 94 3.35 2.37 53.22
N ARG A 95 2.71 3.50 53.52
CA ARG A 95 3.30 4.69 54.17
C ARG A 95 3.35 4.58 55.71
N GLY A 96 4.34 5.21 56.34
CA GLY A 96 4.32 5.51 57.78
C GLY A 96 5.49 6.40 58.20
N ALA A 97 5.21 7.57 58.81
CA ALA A 97 6.23 8.49 59.30
C ALA A 97 5.83 9.06 60.68
N VAL A 98 6.74 8.99 61.65
CA VAL A 98 6.76 9.76 62.91
C VAL A 98 8.21 9.94 63.36
N ASN A 99 8.56 11.12 63.88
CA ASN A 99 9.85 11.38 64.52
C ASN A 99 9.86 10.87 65.98
N ASP A 100 11.02 10.44 66.49
CA ASP A 100 11.56 11.09 67.70
C ASP A 100 13.09 10.95 67.80
N SER A 101 13.70 11.76 68.66
CA SER A 101 15.16 11.93 68.80
C SER A 101 15.75 11.09 69.93
N LYS A 102 16.86 10.38 69.69
CA LYS A 102 17.82 10.01 70.76
C LYS A 102 19.22 9.73 70.26
N ALA A 103 20.17 10.04 71.14
CA ALA A 103 21.61 10.08 70.92
C ALA A 103 22.22 8.84 70.23
N VAL A 104 23.10 9.09 69.26
CA VAL A 104 24.07 8.10 68.77
C VAL A 104 25.07 7.81 69.90
N LYS A 105 24.84 6.73 70.64
CA LYS A 105 25.94 6.03 71.31
C LYS A 105 26.77 5.35 70.24
N VAL A 106 28.10 5.46 70.34
CA VAL A 106 29.01 4.60 69.58
C VAL A 106 28.74 3.16 70.01
N ALA A 107 28.22 2.34 69.10
CA ALA A 107 28.13 0.91 69.31
C ALA A 107 29.55 0.33 69.29
N ALA A 108 29.93 -0.40 70.33
CA ALA A 108 30.98 -1.39 70.18
C ALA A 108 30.47 -2.47 69.22
N THR A 109 31.25 -2.83 68.20
CA THR A 109 30.95 -3.99 67.37
C THR A 109 31.06 -5.25 68.20
N ASP A 110 29.92 -5.90 68.45
CA ASP A 110 29.93 -7.28 68.93
C ASP A 110 30.30 -8.24 67.78
N ASN A 111 30.62 -9.47 68.13
CA ASN A 111 31.42 -10.37 67.30
C ASN A 111 30.59 -11.06 66.21
N ASP A 112 31.00 -10.92 64.94
CA ASP A 112 30.63 -11.88 63.90
C ASP A 112 31.65 -13.06 63.89
N GLN A 113 31.15 -14.27 64.13
CA GLN A 113 31.95 -15.49 64.27
C GLN A 113 32.32 -16.09 62.90
N ARG A 114 33.24 -15.43 62.19
CA ARG A 114 33.98 -16.07 61.08
C ARG A 114 35.31 -16.61 61.56
N VAL A 115 35.39 -17.94 61.71
CA VAL A 115 36.65 -18.67 61.95
C VAL A 115 37.49 -18.67 60.67
N GLY A 116 38.17 -17.56 60.41
CA GLY A 116 39.36 -17.52 59.56
C GLY A 116 40.58 -17.95 60.38
N GLU A 117 41.53 -18.65 59.75
CA GLU A 117 42.78 -19.03 60.41
C GLU A 117 43.53 -17.78 60.89
N GLN A 118 43.58 -17.57 62.21
CA GLN A 118 44.24 -16.41 62.81
C GLN A 118 45.76 -16.57 62.71
N LYS A 119 46.32 -16.20 61.56
CA LYS A 119 47.76 -16.29 61.28
C LYS A 119 48.54 -15.57 62.37
N THR A 120 49.29 -16.34 63.14
CA THR A 120 50.16 -15.84 64.21
C THR A 120 51.28 -15.02 63.59
N VAL A 121 51.47 -13.80 64.09
CA VAL A 121 52.56 -12.92 63.63
C VAL A 121 53.89 -13.53 64.06
N PRO A 122 54.79 -13.88 63.13
CA PRO A 122 56.08 -14.47 63.49
C PRO A 122 56.91 -13.54 64.38
N ALA A 123 57.66 -14.11 65.33
CA ALA A 123 58.62 -13.36 66.12
C ALA A 123 59.85 -12.93 65.29
N THR A 124 60.12 -13.62 64.19
CA THR A 124 61.21 -13.34 63.25
C THR A 124 60.75 -13.44 61.79
N GLY A 125 61.42 -12.68 60.92
CA GLY A 125 61.17 -12.60 59.48
C GLY A 125 62.39 -12.05 58.74
N THR A 126 62.22 -11.68 57.47
CA THR A 126 63.33 -11.16 56.65
C THR A 126 63.86 -9.84 57.24
N PRO A 127 65.19 -9.68 57.48
CA PRO A 127 65.74 -8.45 58.04
C PRO A 127 65.42 -7.20 57.21
N ASN A 128 65.11 -6.10 57.90
CA ASN A 128 64.69 -4.80 57.33
C ASN A 128 63.45 -4.86 56.41
N SER A 129 62.60 -5.87 56.56
CA SER A 129 61.37 -6.02 55.75
C SER A 129 60.11 -5.55 56.47
N PHE A 130 59.09 -5.26 55.68
CA PHE A 130 57.71 -5.10 56.15
C PHE A 130 56.90 -6.36 55.81
N SER A 131 55.83 -6.60 56.56
CA SER A 131 54.85 -7.65 56.24
C SER A 131 53.46 -7.19 56.64
N THR A 132 52.48 -7.46 55.78
CA THR A 132 51.06 -7.22 56.10
C THR A 132 50.42 -8.54 56.49
N ILE A 133 49.89 -8.63 57.70
CA ILE A 133 49.24 -9.83 58.25
C ILE A 133 47.95 -9.37 58.93
N ASN A 134 46.82 -9.97 58.60
CA ASN A 134 45.50 -9.60 59.16
C ASN A 134 45.26 -8.07 59.08
N ASP A 135 45.49 -7.50 57.89
CA ASP A 135 45.43 -6.07 57.51
C ASP A 135 46.31 -5.10 58.31
N ASN A 136 47.16 -5.60 59.22
CA ASN A 136 48.11 -4.82 60.00
C ASN A 136 49.50 -4.88 59.38
N THR A 137 50.21 -3.74 59.36
CA THR A 137 51.61 -3.66 58.91
C THR A 137 52.56 -3.93 60.07
N TYR A 138 53.51 -4.83 59.88
CA TYR A 138 54.59 -5.18 60.81
C TYR A 138 55.95 -4.85 60.18
N TYR A 139 56.97 -4.62 61.02
CA TYR A 139 58.36 -4.37 60.58
C TYR A 139 59.32 -5.31 61.30
N TYR A 140 60.22 -5.94 60.55
CA TYR A 140 61.31 -6.76 61.08
C TYR A 140 62.62 -5.98 61.00
N ASN A 141 63.35 -5.90 62.12
CA ASN A 141 64.52 -5.06 62.27
C ASN A 141 65.76 -5.58 61.50
N GLN A 142 66.93 -4.96 61.69
CA GLN A 142 68.19 -5.36 61.03
C GLN A 142 68.66 -6.79 61.33
N LYS A 143 68.13 -7.45 62.36
CA LYS A 143 68.39 -8.86 62.69
C LYS A 143 67.27 -9.81 62.26
N GLY A 144 66.18 -9.27 61.69
CA GLY A 144 64.96 -10.02 61.40
C GLY A 144 64.02 -10.20 62.59
N GLU A 145 64.26 -9.53 63.74
CA GLU A 145 63.37 -9.60 64.92
C GLU A 145 62.17 -8.66 64.73
N LEU A 146 60.97 -9.07 65.16
CA LEU A 146 59.76 -8.25 65.08
C LEU A 146 59.87 -6.98 65.96
N ALA A 147 59.76 -5.80 65.35
CA ALA A 147 59.88 -4.52 66.04
C ALA A 147 58.64 -4.22 66.89
N LYS A 148 58.85 -3.91 68.18
CA LYS A 148 57.79 -3.66 69.17
C LYS A 148 58.11 -2.44 70.04
N ASN A 149 57.09 -1.65 70.36
CA ASN A 149 57.18 -0.34 71.04
C ASN A 149 58.24 0.59 70.40
N PHE A 150 58.34 0.55 69.07
CA PHE A 150 59.50 1.01 68.32
C PHE A 150 59.14 2.14 67.35
N PHE A 151 59.98 3.18 67.33
CA PHE A 151 59.89 4.29 66.37
C PHE A 151 60.77 4.02 65.16
N TYR A 152 60.15 3.90 63.99
CA TYR A 152 60.83 3.76 62.71
C TYR A 152 60.82 5.11 61.99
N ASN A 153 61.99 5.61 61.59
CA ASN A 153 62.12 6.87 60.87
C ASN A 153 62.69 6.59 59.48
N ASN A 154 61.90 6.82 58.43
CA ASN A 154 62.32 6.67 57.03
C ASN A 154 61.43 7.51 56.11
N TRP A 155 61.89 7.78 54.89
CA TRP A 155 61.15 8.56 53.87
C TRP A 155 60.70 9.96 54.32
N GLY A 156 61.37 10.54 55.32
CA GLY A 156 60.98 11.83 55.92
C GLY A 156 59.83 11.74 56.94
N HIS A 157 59.45 10.54 57.37
CA HIS A 157 58.31 10.30 58.26
C HIS A 157 58.68 9.41 59.46
N THR A 158 58.06 9.70 60.61
CA THR A 158 58.11 8.86 61.81
C THR A 158 56.91 7.92 61.82
N TYR A 159 57.14 6.64 62.06
CA TYR A 159 56.12 5.60 62.26
C TYR A 159 56.32 4.96 63.64
N TYR A 160 55.26 4.42 64.23
CA TYR A 160 55.34 3.71 65.52
C TYR A 160 54.72 2.32 65.43
N PHE A 161 55.43 1.33 65.96
CA PHE A 161 55.00 -0.07 66.06
C PHE A 161 54.71 -0.40 67.52
N GLY A 162 53.51 -0.90 67.81
CA GLY A 162 53.01 -1.12 69.17
C GLY A 162 53.64 -2.30 69.91
N ASN A 163 53.10 -2.65 71.08
CA ASN A 163 53.55 -3.79 71.89
C ASN A 163 53.17 -5.16 71.25
N ASP A 164 52.11 -5.16 70.45
CA ASP A 164 51.74 -6.21 69.51
C ASP A 164 52.76 -6.34 68.36
N GLY A 165 53.39 -5.24 67.98
CA GLY A 165 54.27 -5.09 66.81
C GLY A 165 53.56 -4.51 65.59
N ALA A 166 52.27 -4.17 65.71
CA ALA A 166 51.50 -3.58 64.62
C ALA A 166 51.78 -2.08 64.49
N ARG A 167 51.90 -1.57 63.27
CA ARG A 167 52.03 -0.14 62.98
C ARG A 167 50.76 0.60 63.39
N TRP A 168 50.89 1.67 64.15
CA TRP A 168 49.74 2.49 64.56
C TRP A 168 49.26 3.37 63.41
N ASN A 169 48.02 3.17 62.99
CA ASN A 169 47.31 3.98 62.00
C ASN A 169 46.12 4.69 62.69
N ASP A 170 45.79 5.92 62.26
CA ASP A 170 44.71 6.80 62.74
C ASP A 170 44.54 6.87 64.28
N ARG A 171 45.67 6.91 65.00
CA ARG A 171 45.72 6.73 66.46
C ARG A 171 46.50 7.83 67.17
N PHE A 172 45.93 8.30 68.29
CA PHE A 172 46.63 9.17 69.24
C PHE A 172 47.57 8.36 70.14
N MET A 173 48.76 8.91 70.40
CA MET A 173 49.72 8.43 71.38
C MET A 173 49.96 9.51 72.42
N ASN A 174 49.87 9.18 73.71
CA ASN A 174 50.29 10.06 74.80
C ASN A 174 51.57 9.50 75.43
N ALA A 175 52.67 10.24 75.33
CA ALA A 175 53.99 9.83 75.80
C ALA A 175 54.81 11.07 76.18
N TRP A 176 55.65 10.98 77.22
CA TRP A 176 56.52 12.07 77.68
C TRP A 176 55.81 13.43 77.88
N ASN A 177 54.61 13.39 78.48
CA ASN A 177 53.69 14.54 78.67
C ASN A 177 53.16 15.20 77.38
N ASN A 178 53.49 14.65 76.21
CA ASN A 178 53.04 15.12 74.90
C ASN A 178 51.96 14.21 74.30
N THR A 179 51.20 14.77 73.36
CA THR A 179 50.20 14.05 72.56
C THR A 179 50.62 14.09 71.10
N TYR A 180 50.71 12.93 70.45
CA TYR A 180 51.06 12.75 69.05
C TYR A 180 49.90 12.08 68.31
N TYR A 181 49.82 12.22 67.00
CA TYR A 181 48.86 11.49 66.16
C TYR A 181 49.60 10.80 65.00
N PHE A 182 49.21 9.56 64.69
CA PHE A 182 49.64 8.83 63.51
C PHE A 182 48.42 8.72 62.57
N GLY A 183 48.56 9.09 61.30
CA GLY A 183 47.47 9.06 60.32
C GLY A 183 47.14 7.66 59.81
N ASN A 184 46.17 7.55 58.90
CA ASN A 184 45.82 6.28 58.24
C ASN A 184 47.01 5.66 57.49
N ASP A 185 47.87 6.51 56.92
CA ASP A 185 49.16 6.17 56.31
C ASP A 185 50.21 5.65 57.31
N GLY A 186 49.89 5.67 58.62
CA GLY A 186 50.74 5.32 59.75
C GLY A 186 51.82 6.37 60.06
N ALA A 187 51.90 7.46 59.29
CA ALA A 187 52.89 8.48 59.48
C ALA A 187 52.46 9.43 60.61
N ARG A 188 53.41 9.80 61.47
CA ARG A 188 53.19 10.80 62.51
C ARG A 188 52.89 12.15 61.85
N TRP A 189 51.89 12.84 62.38
CA TRP A 189 51.45 14.13 61.88
C TRP A 189 52.38 15.22 62.38
N ASP A 190 53.33 15.60 61.53
CA ASP A 190 54.30 16.66 61.79
C ASP A 190 53.95 17.91 60.96
N ASN A 191 54.22 19.09 61.52
CA ASN A 191 54.04 20.43 60.92
C ASN A 191 52.69 20.65 60.23
N ARG A 192 51.58 20.26 60.86
CA ARG A 192 50.25 20.33 60.21
C ARG A 192 49.09 20.58 61.17
N TYR A 193 48.04 21.18 60.61
CA TYR A 193 46.76 21.34 61.29
C TYR A 193 45.94 20.06 61.28
N MET A 194 45.27 19.81 62.40
CA MET A 194 44.17 18.85 62.52
C MET A 194 42.89 19.61 62.84
N VAL A 195 41.79 19.29 62.15
CA VAL A 195 40.44 19.66 62.60
C VAL A 195 39.74 18.39 63.09
N ARG A 196 39.30 18.39 64.35
CA ARG A 196 38.54 17.28 64.95
C ARG A 196 37.64 17.81 66.06
N TRP A 197 36.53 17.12 66.34
CA TRP A 197 35.63 17.47 67.45
C TRP A 197 35.20 18.95 67.47
N GLY A 198 34.98 19.55 66.29
CA GLY A 198 34.59 20.95 66.14
C GLY A 198 35.70 21.99 66.34
N ASN A 199 36.95 21.57 66.56
CA ASN A 199 38.08 22.42 66.96
C ASN A 199 39.29 22.27 66.02
N ALA A 200 40.09 23.33 65.92
CA ALA A 200 41.38 23.33 65.24
C ALA A 200 42.55 23.09 66.21
N TYR A 201 43.51 22.29 65.79
CA TYR A 201 44.71 21.89 66.52
C TYR A 201 45.93 21.95 65.58
N TYR A 202 47.15 21.97 66.11
CA TYR A 202 48.38 21.92 65.30
C TYR A 202 49.46 21.04 65.97
N PHE A 203 50.08 20.17 65.17
CA PHE A 203 51.20 19.35 65.58
C PHE A 203 52.52 19.96 65.07
N GLY A 204 53.52 20.06 65.96
CA GLY A 204 54.80 20.71 65.70
C GLY A 204 55.74 19.95 64.76
N ASN A 205 56.95 20.48 64.61
CA ASN A 205 58.06 19.81 63.92
C ASN A 205 58.60 18.59 64.70
N ASP A 206 58.36 18.56 66.00
CA ASP A 206 58.56 17.43 66.90
C ASP A 206 57.40 16.40 66.87
N GLY A 207 56.35 16.68 66.08
CA GLY A 207 55.11 15.90 66.00
C GLY A 207 54.20 16.04 67.23
N ALA A 208 54.55 16.89 68.20
CA ALA A 208 53.76 17.06 69.41
C ALA A 208 52.64 18.09 69.21
N LEU A 209 51.45 17.78 69.75
CA LEU A 209 50.32 18.71 69.81
C LEU A 209 50.72 19.95 70.61
N ALA A 210 50.69 21.12 69.96
CA ALA A 210 50.95 22.39 70.61
C ALA A 210 49.90 22.67 71.71
N LYS A 211 50.35 23.17 72.88
CA LYS A 211 49.53 23.57 74.02
C LYS A 211 50.19 24.76 74.71
N ASN A 212 49.41 25.69 75.27
CA ASN A 212 49.86 26.87 76.04
C ASN A 212 51.01 27.67 75.40
N LYS A 213 50.99 27.88 74.07
CA LYS A 213 52.03 28.64 73.37
C LYS A 213 51.48 29.39 72.17
N THR A 214 52.15 30.48 71.80
CA THR A 214 51.98 31.10 70.47
C THR A 214 52.79 30.30 69.46
N LEU A 215 52.13 29.80 68.41
CA LEU A 215 52.79 29.28 67.21
C LEU A 215 52.97 30.42 66.21
N ASN A 216 54.09 30.42 65.47
CA ASN A 216 54.12 31.06 64.16
C ASN A 216 53.99 29.95 63.10
N VAL A 217 52.99 30.05 62.23
CA VAL A 217 52.81 29.13 61.11
C VAL A 217 52.62 29.97 59.86
N ASN A 218 53.50 29.77 58.86
CA ASN A 218 53.51 30.52 57.60
C ASN A 218 53.48 32.06 57.79
N GLY A 219 54.20 32.56 58.80
CA GLY A 219 54.26 33.98 59.15
C GLY A 219 53.16 34.46 60.11
N THR A 220 52.04 33.73 60.24
CA THR A 220 50.92 34.11 61.12
C THR A 220 51.13 33.60 62.54
N ASN A 221 51.06 34.51 63.53
CA ASN A 221 51.05 34.17 64.95
C ASN A 221 49.65 33.71 65.40
N GLN A 222 49.56 32.54 66.04
CA GLN A 222 48.32 31.95 66.55
C GLN A 222 48.51 31.46 67.98
N TRP A 223 47.63 31.86 68.90
CA TRP A 223 47.64 31.38 70.28
C TRP A 223 47.00 29.99 70.38
N VAL A 224 47.62 29.08 71.13
CA VAL A 224 47.11 27.73 71.40
C VAL A 224 46.90 27.55 72.89
N ASN A 225 45.69 27.17 73.31
CA ASN A 225 45.32 27.06 74.73
C ASN A 225 45.83 25.75 75.38
N ALA A 226 45.46 25.51 76.65
CA ALA A 226 45.90 24.34 77.42
C ALA A 226 45.40 23.01 76.85
N GLN A 227 44.23 23.02 76.20
CA GLN A 227 43.61 21.89 75.52
C GLN A 227 44.20 21.64 74.12
N GLY A 228 45.10 22.49 73.65
CA GLY A 228 45.70 22.45 72.31
C GLY A 228 44.85 23.06 71.20
N ILE A 229 43.77 23.77 71.57
CA ILE A 229 42.81 24.36 70.64
C ILE A 229 43.28 25.74 70.18
N ILE A 230 43.12 25.98 68.87
CA ILE A 230 43.35 27.27 68.21
C ILE A 230 42.00 27.99 68.03
N PRO A 231 41.78 29.17 68.64
CA PRO A 231 40.50 29.87 68.62
C PRO A 231 40.33 30.71 67.33
N LEU A 232 40.07 30.04 66.21
CA LEU A 232 39.81 30.68 64.91
C LEU A 232 38.41 31.33 64.86
N ARG A 233 38.28 32.47 64.17
CA ARG A 233 36.99 33.19 63.98
C ARG A 233 36.94 33.86 62.62
N ASN A 234 35.82 33.73 61.90
CA ASN A 234 35.63 34.20 60.51
C ASN A 234 36.77 33.78 59.57
N GLN A 235 37.32 32.58 59.76
CA GLN A 235 38.55 32.12 59.13
C GLN A 235 38.40 30.75 58.48
N PHE A 236 39.01 30.61 57.30
CA PHE A 236 39.22 29.32 56.65
C PHE A 236 40.50 28.69 57.15
N LEU A 237 40.51 27.36 57.27
CA LEU A 237 41.69 26.59 57.62
C LEU A 237 41.85 25.41 56.66
N THR A 238 43.04 25.26 56.09
CA THR A 238 43.44 24.04 55.37
C THR A 238 44.08 23.08 56.38
N ALA A 239 43.44 21.92 56.59
CA ALA A 239 43.84 20.90 57.56
C ALA A 239 43.59 19.49 57.00
N ASN A 240 43.87 18.44 57.77
CA ASN A 240 43.48 17.06 57.45
C ASN A 240 43.70 16.67 55.97
N ASN A 241 44.96 16.61 55.53
CA ASN A 241 45.33 16.26 54.15
C ASN A 241 44.69 17.19 53.09
N ASN A 242 44.86 18.51 53.28
CA ASN A 242 44.43 19.59 52.38
C ASN A 242 42.90 19.78 52.23
N GLN A 243 42.09 19.25 53.15
CA GLN A 243 40.67 19.61 53.26
C GLN A 243 40.52 21.05 53.78
N LEU A 244 39.52 21.77 53.26
CA LEU A 244 39.21 23.14 53.66
C LEU A 244 38.07 23.16 54.69
N TYR A 245 38.28 23.85 55.81
CA TYR A 245 37.34 24.05 56.90
C TYR A 245 37.04 25.55 57.07
N TYR A 246 35.91 25.90 57.69
CA TYR A 246 35.56 27.30 57.99
C TYR A 246 34.98 27.44 59.40
N PHE A 247 35.52 28.42 60.14
CA PHE A 247 35.08 28.79 61.49
C PHE A 247 34.35 30.13 61.44
N ASP A 248 33.13 30.18 61.99
CA ASP A 248 32.27 31.36 61.96
C ASP A 248 32.74 32.48 62.91
N GLY A 249 31.98 33.59 63.01
CA GLY A 249 32.31 34.70 63.91
C GLY A 249 32.27 34.35 65.40
N ASN A 250 31.51 33.31 65.77
CA ASN A 250 31.47 32.76 67.13
C ASN A 250 32.68 31.87 67.43
N GLY A 251 33.40 31.44 66.39
CA GLY A 251 34.49 30.46 66.44
C GLY A 251 34.00 29.02 66.38
N SER A 252 32.78 28.78 65.91
CA SER A 252 32.22 27.45 65.71
C SER A 252 32.57 26.94 64.32
N LEU A 253 33.01 25.68 64.22
CA LEU A 253 33.20 25.00 62.95
C LEU A 253 31.85 24.87 62.22
N VAL A 254 31.80 25.30 60.95
CA VAL A 254 30.61 25.15 60.11
C VAL A 254 30.52 23.72 59.59
N THR A 255 29.44 23.03 59.97
CA THR A 255 29.13 21.64 59.57
C THR A 255 27.71 21.52 59.05
N ASN A 256 27.46 20.53 58.18
CA ASN A 256 26.19 20.21 57.53
C ASN A 256 25.42 21.43 56.99
N LYS A 257 26.13 22.34 56.32
CA LYS A 257 25.59 23.65 55.92
C LYS A 257 26.09 24.07 54.53
N PHE A 258 25.16 24.60 53.74
CA PHE A 258 25.50 25.46 52.62
C PHE A 258 26.13 26.76 53.12
N TYR A 259 27.15 27.23 52.41
CA TYR A 259 27.87 28.46 52.69
C TYR A 259 28.04 29.24 51.38
N HIS A 260 27.59 30.49 51.37
CA HIS A 260 27.57 31.34 50.17
C HIS A 260 28.59 32.46 50.34
N ASN A 261 29.60 32.51 49.45
CA ASN A 261 30.64 33.54 49.48
C ASN A 261 31.28 33.71 48.09
N TRP A 262 31.82 34.89 47.79
CA TRP A 262 32.49 35.22 46.53
C TRP A 262 31.67 34.84 45.27
N GLY A 263 30.35 35.02 45.32
CA GLY A 263 29.42 34.67 44.23
C GLY A 263 29.18 33.17 44.02
N ASN A 264 29.71 32.31 44.89
CA ASN A 264 29.65 30.85 44.78
C ASN A 264 28.99 30.21 46.00
N THR A 265 28.42 29.03 45.79
CA THR A 265 27.85 28.18 46.85
C THR A 265 28.79 27.01 47.12
N TYR A 266 29.05 26.75 48.40
CA TYR A 266 29.85 25.64 48.91
C TYR A 266 29.01 24.84 49.92
N TYR A 267 29.41 23.62 50.25
CA TYR A 267 28.84 22.85 51.36
C TYR A 267 29.93 22.30 52.26
N PHE A 268 29.74 22.39 53.58
CA PHE A 268 30.60 21.77 54.58
C PHE A 268 29.90 20.57 55.21
N GLY A 269 30.58 19.43 55.26
CA GLY A 269 30.07 18.13 55.71
C GLY A 269 29.85 18.01 57.22
N ALA A 270 29.54 16.80 57.68
CA ALA A 270 29.35 16.50 59.09
C ALA A 270 30.66 16.54 59.90
N ASP A 271 31.79 16.29 59.25
CA ASP A 271 33.16 16.49 59.74
C ASP A 271 33.62 17.96 59.66
N GLY A 272 32.85 18.81 58.99
CA GLY A 272 33.18 20.20 58.69
C GLY A 272 34.13 20.40 57.51
N ALA A 273 34.48 19.34 56.77
CA ALA A 273 35.26 19.48 55.55
C ALA A 273 34.38 19.98 54.41
N ARG A 274 34.88 20.90 53.61
CA ARG A 274 34.20 21.37 52.40
C ARG A 274 34.16 20.25 51.34
N TYR A 275 32.97 19.99 50.80
CA TYR A 275 32.79 19.03 49.71
C TYR A 275 33.55 19.45 48.45
N THR A 276 34.26 18.50 47.84
CA THR A 276 34.99 18.68 46.57
C THR A 276 34.94 17.39 45.74
N ASN A 277 34.63 17.49 44.43
CA ASN A 277 34.34 16.35 43.55
C ASN A 277 33.31 15.36 44.16
N GLN A 278 32.30 15.88 44.84
CA GLN A 278 31.38 15.11 45.68
C GLN A 278 29.92 15.45 45.39
N PHE A 279 29.05 14.46 45.54
CA PHE A 279 27.61 14.62 45.51
C PHE A 279 27.05 14.77 46.93
N LEU A 280 26.02 15.60 47.08
CA LEU A 280 25.19 15.68 48.28
C LEU A 280 23.77 15.31 47.92
N THR A 281 23.21 14.28 48.57
CA THR A 281 21.78 13.98 48.50
C THR A 281 21.11 14.50 49.76
N MET A 282 20.18 15.45 49.63
CA MET A 282 19.47 16.05 50.76
C MET A 282 18.03 16.38 50.36
N ASN A 283 17.06 16.00 51.18
CA ASN A 283 15.62 16.24 50.96
C ASN A 283 15.13 15.79 49.57
N GLY A 284 15.63 14.65 49.08
CA GLY A 284 15.33 14.11 47.75
C GLY A 284 16.05 14.79 46.57
N LYS A 285 16.73 15.91 46.80
CA LYS A 285 17.52 16.61 45.79
C LYS A 285 18.98 16.14 45.79
N VAL A 286 19.59 16.08 44.61
CA VAL A 286 21.01 15.78 44.41
C VAL A 286 21.73 17.06 43.99
N TYR A 287 22.84 17.38 44.64
CA TYR A 287 23.74 18.50 44.35
C TYR A 287 25.13 17.95 44.02
N TYR A 288 25.95 18.68 43.27
CA TYR A 288 27.34 18.33 42.98
C TYR A 288 28.28 19.51 43.22
N PHE A 289 29.45 19.25 43.78
CA PHE A 289 30.50 20.23 44.03
C PHE A 289 31.77 19.81 43.31
N ASP A 290 32.41 20.74 42.58
CA ASP A 290 33.61 20.45 41.79
C ASP A 290 34.91 20.38 42.61
N ASN A 291 36.05 20.26 41.95
CA ASN A 291 37.37 20.20 42.58
C ASN A 291 37.72 21.49 43.35
N THR A 292 37.14 22.63 42.98
CA THR A 292 37.25 23.90 43.72
C THR A 292 36.20 24.03 44.83
N GLY A 293 35.30 23.04 44.95
CA GLY A 293 34.22 22.96 45.93
C GLY A 293 32.97 23.76 45.54
N VAL A 294 32.93 24.34 44.34
CA VAL A 294 31.81 25.18 43.89
C VAL A 294 30.65 24.29 43.46
N MET A 295 29.45 24.62 43.94
CA MET A 295 28.22 23.94 43.56
C MET A 295 27.90 24.15 42.08
N TYR A 296 27.52 23.08 41.40
CA TYR A 296 27.02 23.15 40.04
C TYR A 296 25.64 23.82 40.02
N GLN A 297 25.57 24.97 39.36
CA GLN A 297 24.35 25.76 39.15
C GLN A 297 24.26 26.20 37.68
N ASN A 298 23.05 26.15 37.11
CA ASN A 298 22.71 26.47 35.72
C ASN A 298 23.63 25.84 34.66
N ARG A 299 24.10 24.62 34.88
CA ARG A 299 25.13 23.99 34.03
C ARG A 299 24.96 22.49 33.88
N TYR A 300 25.44 21.99 32.74
CA TYR A 300 25.54 20.56 32.47
C TYR A 300 26.72 19.92 33.22
N TYR A 301 26.56 18.67 33.59
CA TYR A 301 27.60 17.77 34.08
C TYR A 301 27.61 16.54 33.19
N LYS A 302 28.79 16.10 32.73
CA LYS A 302 28.92 14.90 31.89
C LYS A 302 29.85 13.92 32.58
N ASN A 303 29.36 12.72 32.86
CA ASN A 303 30.16 11.65 33.45
C ASN A 303 29.54 10.28 33.11
N TRP A 304 30.38 9.24 33.03
CA TRP A 304 29.98 7.85 32.73
C TRP A 304 29.09 7.71 31.47
N GLY A 305 29.34 8.52 30.44
CA GLY A 305 28.57 8.57 29.20
C GLY A 305 27.25 9.36 29.28
N ASN A 306 26.77 9.67 30.49
CA ASN A 306 25.52 10.38 30.72
C ASN A 306 25.72 11.90 30.81
N THR A 307 24.71 12.65 30.36
CA THR A 307 24.58 14.10 30.57
C THR A 307 23.56 14.37 31.66
N TYR A 308 23.89 15.20 32.64
CA TYR A 308 23.00 15.67 33.72
C TYR A 308 22.94 17.20 33.65
N TYR A 309 21.91 17.82 34.23
CA TYR A 309 21.82 19.27 34.37
C TYR A 309 21.49 19.66 35.81
N PHE A 310 22.14 20.71 36.32
CA PHE A 310 21.88 21.29 37.63
C PHE A 310 21.27 22.68 37.46
N GLY A 311 20.12 22.90 38.12
CA GLY A 311 19.29 24.09 38.00
C GLY A 311 19.86 25.34 38.66
N ALA A 312 19.03 26.38 38.75
CA ALA A 312 19.41 27.65 39.39
C ALA A 312 19.62 27.50 40.91
N ASP A 313 18.87 26.63 41.57
CA ASP A 313 19.04 26.23 42.97
C ASP A 313 20.17 25.20 43.19
N GLY A 314 20.83 24.78 42.10
CA GLY A 314 21.86 23.74 42.10
C GLY A 314 21.35 22.32 42.32
N ALA A 315 20.03 22.09 42.31
CA ALA A 315 19.49 20.75 42.30
C ALA A 315 19.61 20.14 40.89
N ARG A 316 20.01 18.87 40.84
CA ARG A 316 20.00 18.07 39.61
C ARG A 316 18.56 17.89 39.13
N TYR A 317 18.31 18.15 37.85
CA TYR A 317 17.01 17.86 37.23
C TYR A 317 16.79 16.34 37.21
N THR A 318 15.57 15.91 37.52
CA THR A 318 15.18 14.51 37.68
C THR A 318 13.66 14.43 37.54
N ASP A 319 13.17 13.48 36.72
CA ASP A 319 11.79 13.40 36.22
C ASP A 319 11.23 14.76 35.72
N GLN A 320 12.03 15.46 34.90
CA GLN A 320 11.81 16.88 34.63
C GLN A 320 12.10 17.27 33.17
N PHE A 321 11.18 18.04 32.58
CA PHE A 321 11.38 18.74 31.32
C PHE A 321 12.17 20.06 31.51
N MET A 322 13.02 20.38 30.54
CA MET A 322 13.74 21.65 30.46
C MET A 322 13.56 22.28 29.09
N ASN A 323 13.07 23.52 29.05
CA ASN A 323 13.07 24.34 27.85
C ASN A 323 14.35 25.19 27.83
N LYS A 324 15.14 25.09 26.77
CA LYS A 324 16.37 25.85 26.59
C LYS A 324 16.60 26.15 25.11
N ASP A 325 16.85 27.41 24.78
CA ASP A 325 17.25 27.87 23.44
C ASP A 325 16.28 27.37 22.33
N GLY A 326 14.97 27.39 22.61
CA GLY A 326 13.90 26.90 21.73
C GLY A 326 13.69 25.38 21.71
N LYS A 327 14.60 24.61 22.31
CA LYS A 327 14.54 23.14 22.38
C LYS A 327 13.97 22.65 23.71
N VAL A 328 13.28 21.51 23.65
CA VAL A 328 12.77 20.78 24.81
C VAL A 328 13.69 19.59 25.10
N TYR A 329 14.13 19.46 26.35
CA TYR A 329 14.93 18.35 26.88
C TYR A 329 14.16 17.66 28.01
N TYR A 330 14.51 16.43 28.36
CA TYR A 330 13.95 15.70 29.50
C TYR A 330 15.06 14.96 30.25
N PHE A 331 14.96 14.96 31.58
CA PHE A 331 15.86 14.26 32.50
C PHE A 331 15.08 13.18 33.24
N GLY A 332 15.60 11.95 33.23
CA GLY A 332 14.97 10.76 33.83
C GLY A 332 14.89 10.78 35.35
N ASP A 333 14.34 9.72 35.91
CA ASP A 333 14.36 9.37 37.33
C ASP A 333 15.78 9.16 37.88
N ASP A 334 16.68 8.62 37.05
CA ASP A 334 18.12 8.57 37.33
C ASP A 334 18.82 9.93 37.15
N GLY A 335 18.10 10.95 36.66
CA GLY A 335 18.58 12.30 36.33
C GLY A 335 19.33 12.43 35.00
N SER A 336 19.48 11.36 34.22
CA SER A 336 20.15 11.40 32.92
C SER A 336 19.29 12.10 31.88
N MET A 337 19.91 12.92 31.03
CA MET A 337 19.26 13.53 29.87
C MET A 337 18.91 12.45 28.87
N TYR A 338 17.65 12.40 28.43
CA TYR A 338 17.21 11.42 27.45
C TYR A 338 17.82 11.73 26.08
N GLN A 339 18.60 10.78 25.56
CA GLN A 339 19.28 10.87 24.26
C GLN A 339 19.01 9.58 23.45
N ASN A 340 18.76 9.71 22.15
CA ASN A 340 18.44 8.61 21.20
C ASN A 340 17.31 7.65 21.63
N ARG A 341 16.39 8.08 22.49
CA ARG A 341 15.39 7.20 23.13
C ARG A 341 13.97 7.78 23.08
N TYR A 342 13.00 6.86 23.04
CA TYR A 342 11.59 7.18 23.21
C TYR A 342 11.27 7.46 24.69
N TYR A 343 10.26 8.30 24.89
CA TYR A 343 9.58 8.54 26.16
C TYR A 343 8.08 8.42 25.94
N LYS A 344 7.37 7.73 26.83
CA LYS A 344 5.92 7.54 26.71
C LYS A 344 5.24 7.96 28.01
N ASN A 345 4.41 8.99 27.94
CA ASN A 345 3.65 9.50 29.09
C ASN A 345 2.34 10.15 28.61
N TRP A 346 1.33 10.18 29.47
CA TRP A 346 0.00 10.76 29.20
C TRP A 346 -0.68 10.24 27.92
N GLY A 347 -0.39 8.99 27.55
CA GLY A 347 -0.88 8.34 26.31
C GLY A 347 -0.04 8.64 25.05
N ASN A 348 0.77 9.70 25.08
CA ASN A 348 1.59 10.16 23.96
C ASN A 348 2.97 9.49 23.94
N THR A 349 3.55 9.37 22.74
CA THR A 349 4.94 8.94 22.52
C THR A 349 5.77 10.13 22.04
N TYR A 350 6.93 10.34 22.63
CA TYR A 350 7.90 11.39 22.30
C TYR A 350 9.26 10.73 21.98
N TYR A 351 10.13 11.40 21.22
CA TYR A 351 11.50 10.93 20.96
C TYR A 351 12.51 12.05 21.18
N PHE A 352 13.64 11.71 21.80
CA PHE A 352 14.76 12.62 22.04
C PHE A 352 15.97 12.20 21.20
N GLY A 353 16.56 13.14 20.46
CA GLY A 353 17.65 12.91 19.52
C GLY A 353 19.01 12.68 20.16
N ALA A 354 20.05 12.63 19.33
CA ALA A 354 21.43 12.44 19.78
C ALA A 354 21.96 13.62 20.62
N ASP A 355 21.48 14.84 20.37
CA ASP A 355 21.75 16.04 21.17
C ASP A 355 20.86 16.14 22.44
N GLY A 356 19.92 15.22 22.61
CA GLY A 356 18.91 15.21 23.68
C GLY A 356 17.72 16.14 23.45
N ALA A 357 17.61 16.79 22.29
CA ALA A 357 16.45 17.60 21.97
C ALA A 357 15.27 16.73 21.54
N ARG A 358 14.07 17.09 21.99
CA ARG A 358 12.82 16.42 21.63
C ARG A 358 12.44 16.74 20.18
N TYR A 359 12.18 15.71 19.39
CA TYR A 359 11.61 15.85 18.05
C TYR A 359 10.25 16.56 18.17
N THR A 360 10.13 17.69 17.46
CA THR A 360 8.99 18.61 17.50
C THR A 360 8.84 19.25 16.12
N ASP A 361 7.63 19.29 15.58
CA ASP A 361 7.25 19.65 14.19
C ASP A 361 8.26 19.17 13.12
N GLN A 362 8.57 17.88 13.14
CA GLN A 362 9.57 17.32 12.23
C GLN A 362 9.42 15.82 11.97
N PHE A 363 9.95 15.40 10.83
CA PHE A 363 10.05 13.99 10.43
C PHE A 363 11.28 13.32 11.04
N MET A 364 11.16 12.02 11.34
CA MET A 364 12.25 11.15 11.72
C MET A 364 12.29 9.94 10.81
N ASN A 365 13.45 9.66 10.22
CA ASN A 365 13.71 8.40 9.51
C ASN A 365 14.44 7.47 10.48
N LYS A 366 13.90 6.26 10.72
CA LYS A 366 14.49 5.25 11.60
C LYS A 366 14.12 3.86 11.12
N ASP A 367 15.11 3.00 10.93
CA ASP A 367 14.96 1.59 10.54
C ASP A 367 14.11 1.40 9.26
N GLY A 368 14.34 2.27 8.26
CA GLY A 368 13.57 2.32 6.99
C GLY A 368 12.16 2.92 7.10
N LYS A 369 11.66 3.17 8.30
CA LYS A 369 10.35 3.79 8.55
C LYS A 369 10.46 5.30 8.72
N VAL A 370 9.41 6.00 8.29
CA VAL A 370 9.23 7.44 8.46
C VAL A 370 8.22 7.68 9.57
N TYR A 371 8.56 8.54 10.53
CA TYR A 371 7.70 9.00 11.63
C TYR A 371 7.59 10.53 11.58
N TYR A 372 6.58 11.11 12.21
CA TYR A 372 6.45 12.56 12.36
C TYR A 372 6.01 12.90 13.79
N PHE A 373 6.59 13.96 14.35
CA PHE A 373 6.30 14.48 15.68
C PHE A 373 5.69 15.87 15.53
N GLY A 374 4.56 16.11 16.19
CA GLY A 374 3.80 17.36 16.08
C GLY A 374 4.46 18.57 16.76
N ASP A 375 3.76 19.69 16.73
CA ASP A 375 4.07 20.94 17.46
C ASP A 375 4.12 20.75 18.98
N ASP A 376 3.24 19.91 19.53
CA ASP A 376 3.29 19.44 20.92
C ASP A 376 4.42 18.43 21.19
N GLY A 377 5.10 17.95 20.13
CA GLY A 377 6.14 16.92 20.14
C GLY A 377 5.64 15.48 20.16
N SER A 378 4.33 15.24 20.14
CA SER A 378 3.78 13.88 20.12
C SER A 378 3.98 13.22 18.76
N MET A 379 4.37 11.94 18.77
CA MET A 379 4.43 11.10 17.58
C MET A 379 3.02 10.89 17.03
N TYR A 380 2.81 11.16 15.75
CA TYR A 380 1.50 10.95 15.13
C TYR A 380 1.22 9.45 15.01
N GLN A 381 0.14 8.99 15.64
CA GLN A 381 -0.31 7.59 15.63
C GLN A 381 -1.81 7.54 15.26
N ASN A 382 -2.19 6.60 14.39
CA ASN A 382 -3.54 6.43 13.83
C ASN A 382 -4.16 7.71 13.21
N ARG A 383 -3.34 8.62 12.68
CA ARG A 383 -3.72 10.00 12.33
C ARG A 383 -3.34 10.36 10.90
N TYR A 384 -4.22 11.09 10.21
CA TYR A 384 -3.90 11.76 8.94
C TYR A 384 -3.10 13.05 9.19
N TYR A 385 -2.07 13.26 8.38
CA TYR A 385 -1.32 14.51 8.27
C TYR A 385 -1.55 15.12 6.89
N LYS A 386 -1.65 16.45 6.79
CA LYS A 386 -1.81 17.15 5.52
C LYS A 386 -0.82 18.30 5.44
N ASN A 387 0.06 18.26 4.46
CA ASN A 387 1.05 19.30 4.21
C ASN A 387 1.47 19.27 2.73
N TRP A 388 1.91 20.40 2.18
CA TRP A 388 2.35 20.56 0.79
C TRP A 388 1.35 20.03 -0.26
N GLY A 389 0.05 20.17 0.01
CA GLY A 389 -1.04 19.66 -0.84
C GLY A 389 -1.31 18.14 -0.71
N ASN A 390 -0.40 17.38 -0.10
CA ASN A 390 -0.50 15.93 0.06
C ASN A 390 -1.21 15.53 1.36
N THR A 391 -1.84 14.35 1.34
CA THR A 391 -2.34 13.67 2.55
C THR A 391 -1.44 12.47 2.86
N TYR A 392 -1.03 12.32 4.11
CA TYR A 392 -0.25 11.19 4.62
C TYR A 392 -1.03 10.54 5.78
N TYR A 393 -0.74 9.28 6.13
CA TYR A 393 -1.32 8.61 7.30
C TYR A 393 -0.23 7.88 8.10
N PHE A 394 -0.30 7.99 9.42
CA PHE A 394 0.60 7.29 10.35
C PHE A 394 -0.17 6.22 11.11
N GLY A 395 0.38 5.01 11.16
CA GLY A 395 -0.23 3.81 11.72
C GLY A 395 -0.28 3.78 13.26
N ALA A 396 -0.67 2.63 13.81
CA ALA A 396 -0.72 2.44 15.26
C ALA A 396 0.68 2.42 15.91
N ASP A 397 1.70 1.98 15.16
CA ASP A 397 3.12 2.06 15.55
C ASP A 397 3.74 3.46 15.30
N GLY A 398 2.98 4.39 14.72
CA GLY A 398 3.44 5.71 14.30
C GLY A 398 4.23 5.75 13.00
N ALA A 399 4.38 4.61 12.30
CA ALA A 399 5.04 4.59 11.00
C ALA A 399 4.11 5.13 9.91
N ARG A 400 4.66 5.93 9.00
CA ARG A 400 3.95 6.49 7.85
C ARG A 400 3.68 5.41 6.81
N TYR A 401 2.41 5.27 6.42
CA TYR A 401 2.02 4.40 5.30
C TYR A 401 2.76 4.86 4.03
N THR A 402 3.52 3.95 3.45
CA THR A 402 4.41 4.18 2.31
C THR A 402 4.43 2.90 1.46
N ASP A 403 4.27 3.04 0.13
CA ASP A 403 4.07 1.97 -0.87
C ASP A 403 3.16 0.82 -0.41
N GLN A 404 1.97 1.15 0.11
CA GLN A 404 1.06 0.15 0.66
C GLN A 404 -0.41 0.57 0.65
N PHE A 405 -1.28 -0.43 0.69
CA PHE A 405 -2.72 -0.26 0.84
C PHE A 405 -3.12 -0.10 2.32
N MET A 406 -4.19 0.65 2.56
CA MET A 406 -4.84 0.78 3.86
C MET A 406 -6.34 0.51 3.71
N ASN A 407 -6.86 -0.41 4.51
CA ASN A 407 -8.31 -0.60 4.67
C ASN A 407 -8.78 0.17 5.90
N LYS A 408 -9.72 1.10 5.72
CA LYS A 408 -10.28 1.92 6.81
C LYS A 408 -11.75 2.21 6.52
N ASP A 409 -12.63 1.95 7.49
CA ASP A 409 -14.06 2.25 7.43
C ASP A 409 -14.76 1.70 6.16
N GLY A 410 -14.38 0.49 5.74
CA GLY A 410 -14.87 -0.18 4.52
C GLY A 410 -14.26 0.32 3.21
N LYS A 411 -13.46 1.39 3.24
CA LYS A 411 -12.76 1.96 2.07
C LYS A 411 -11.32 1.48 1.98
N VAL A 412 -10.86 1.32 0.74
CA VAL A 412 -9.47 1.00 0.40
C VAL A 412 -8.77 2.27 -0.04
N TYR A 413 -7.61 2.57 0.56
CA TYR A 413 -6.70 3.66 0.20
C TYR A 413 -5.35 3.07 -0.21
N TYR A 414 -4.53 3.83 -0.92
CA TYR A 414 -3.13 3.48 -1.21
C TYR A 414 -2.24 4.71 -1.03
N PHE A 415 -1.06 4.49 -0.45
CA PHE A 415 -0.04 5.50 -0.21
C PHE A 415 1.19 5.14 -1.05
N GLY A 416 1.69 6.08 -1.84
CA GLY A 416 2.83 5.86 -2.74
C GLY A 416 4.18 5.71 -2.01
N ASN A 417 5.25 5.54 -2.79
CA ASN A 417 6.63 5.45 -2.26
C ASN A 417 7.12 6.75 -1.59
N ASP A 418 6.55 7.89 -1.94
CA ASP A 418 6.73 9.18 -1.26
C ASP A 418 5.87 9.31 0.02
N GLY A 419 4.97 8.35 0.27
CA GLY A 419 3.99 8.30 1.34
C GLY A 419 2.70 9.08 1.07
N SER A 420 2.52 9.70 -0.11
CA SER A 420 1.30 10.46 -0.40
C SER A 420 0.14 9.51 -0.71
N MET A 421 -1.03 9.81 -0.13
CA MET A 421 -2.29 9.13 -0.43
C MET A 421 -2.68 9.45 -1.88
N TYR A 422 -2.93 8.43 -2.70
CA TYR A 422 -3.33 8.65 -4.08
C TYR A 422 -4.75 9.23 -4.13
N GLN A 423 -4.90 10.36 -4.82
CA GLN A 423 -6.16 11.08 -4.99
C GLN A 423 -6.31 11.48 -6.46
N ASN A 424 -7.52 11.33 -7.03
CA ASN A 424 -7.84 11.54 -8.45
C ASN A 424 -6.91 10.82 -9.45
N ARG A 425 -6.33 9.68 -9.07
CA ARG A 425 -5.17 9.06 -9.74
C ARG A 425 -5.37 7.58 -10.04
N TYR A 426 -4.92 7.15 -11.21
CA TYR A 426 -4.79 5.73 -11.55
C TYR A 426 -3.56 5.09 -10.91
N TYR A 427 -3.71 3.84 -10.45
CA TYR A 427 -2.62 2.96 -10.02
C TYR A 427 -2.67 1.69 -10.87
N LYS A 428 -1.54 1.22 -11.36
CA LYS A 428 -1.45 0.00 -12.17
C LYS A 428 -0.44 -0.95 -11.54
N ASN A 429 -0.89 -2.15 -11.16
CA ASN A 429 -0.03 -3.20 -10.60
C ASN A 429 -0.62 -4.59 -10.89
N TRP A 430 0.25 -5.59 -11.05
CA TRP A 430 -0.11 -6.99 -11.36
C TRP A 430 -1.08 -7.12 -12.55
N GLY A 431 -0.88 -6.32 -13.60
CA GLY A 431 -1.75 -6.24 -14.79
C GLY A 431 -3.04 -5.45 -14.60
N ASN A 432 -3.54 -5.32 -13.37
CA ASN A 432 -4.77 -4.60 -13.04
C ASN A 432 -4.58 -3.08 -13.00
N THR A 433 -5.62 -2.35 -13.39
CA THR A 433 -5.72 -0.90 -13.26
C THR A 433 -6.75 -0.56 -12.18
N TYR A 434 -6.40 0.33 -11.25
CA TYR A 434 -7.26 0.82 -10.17
C TYR A 434 -7.36 2.35 -10.26
N TYR A 435 -8.41 2.95 -9.70
CA TYR A 435 -8.54 4.41 -9.61
C TYR A 435 -8.90 4.84 -8.17
N PHE A 436 -8.25 5.89 -7.69
CA PHE A 436 -8.53 6.51 -6.39
C PHE A 436 -9.17 7.88 -6.61
N GLY A 437 -10.33 8.10 -5.98
CA GLY A 437 -11.15 9.30 -6.15
C GLY A 437 -10.60 10.55 -5.42
N ALA A 438 -11.40 11.60 -5.39
CA ALA A 438 -11.02 12.88 -4.77
C ALA A 438 -10.84 12.79 -3.25
N ASP A 439 -11.53 11.87 -2.57
CA ASP A 439 -11.35 11.57 -1.14
C ASP A 439 -10.21 10.55 -0.88
N GLY A 440 -9.55 10.07 -1.94
CA GLY A 440 -8.53 9.03 -1.90
C GLY A 440 -9.04 7.60 -1.77
N ALA A 441 -10.36 7.39 -1.78
CA ALA A 441 -10.91 6.04 -1.76
C ALA A 441 -10.84 5.40 -3.15
N ARG A 442 -10.47 4.12 -3.19
CA ARG A 442 -10.42 3.31 -4.40
C ARG A 442 -11.83 3.01 -4.91
N TYR A 443 -12.12 3.37 -6.16
CA TYR A 443 -13.38 3.02 -6.80
C TYR A 443 -13.54 1.49 -6.84
N THR A 444 -14.68 1.02 -6.36
CA THR A 444 -14.99 -0.40 -6.13
C THR A 444 -16.50 -0.58 -6.30
N ASP A 445 -16.92 -1.53 -7.13
CA ASP A 445 -18.32 -1.70 -7.62
C ASP A 445 -18.95 -0.37 -8.11
N GLN A 446 -18.20 0.36 -8.94
CA GLN A 446 -18.50 1.76 -9.26
C GLN A 446 -18.21 2.12 -10.73
N PHE A 447 -19.14 2.85 -11.33
CA PHE A 447 -18.96 3.53 -12.62
C PHE A 447 -18.22 4.87 -12.46
N MET A 448 -17.36 5.19 -13.44
CA MET A 448 -16.68 6.47 -13.55
C MET A 448 -16.88 7.04 -14.96
N ASN A 449 -17.39 8.26 -15.04
CA ASN A 449 -17.41 9.04 -16.27
C ASN A 449 -16.16 9.93 -16.30
N LYS A 450 -15.33 9.79 -17.33
CA LYS A 450 -14.13 10.61 -17.52
C LYS A 450 -13.93 10.86 -19.01
N ASP A 451 -13.75 12.14 -19.36
CA ASP A 451 -13.40 12.60 -20.72
C ASP A 451 -14.35 12.03 -21.80
N GLY A 452 -15.66 12.02 -21.50
CA GLY A 452 -16.72 11.46 -22.35
C GLY A 452 -16.88 9.94 -22.28
N LYS A 453 -15.89 9.20 -21.77
CA LYS A 453 -15.90 7.74 -21.67
C LYS A 453 -16.46 7.26 -20.33
N VAL A 454 -17.13 6.10 -20.37
CA VAL A 454 -17.65 5.39 -19.19
C VAL A 454 -16.71 4.23 -18.86
N TYR A 455 -16.23 4.17 -17.62
CA TYR A 455 -15.41 3.10 -17.06
C TYR A 455 -16.16 2.44 -15.91
N TYR A 456 -15.81 1.20 -15.56
CA TYR A 456 -16.35 0.50 -14.39
C TYR A 456 -15.24 -0.23 -13.63
N PHE A 457 -15.27 -0.14 -12.30
CA PHE A 457 -14.36 -0.80 -11.39
C PHE A 457 -15.12 -1.86 -10.59
N GLY A 458 -14.64 -3.11 -10.60
CA GLY A 458 -15.30 -4.24 -9.96
C GLY A 458 -15.28 -4.21 -8.43
N ASN A 459 -15.86 -5.23 -7.80
CA ASN A 459 -15.85 -5.41 -6.34
C ASN A 459 -14.44 -5.68 -5.76
N ASP A 460 -13.51 -6.12 -6.60
CA ASP A 460 -12.07 -6.19 -6.30
C ASP A 460 -11.33 -4.86 -6.52
N GLY A 461 -12.02 -3.85 -7.06
CA GLY A 461 -11.54 -2.53 -7.45
C GLY A 461 -10.82 -2.47 -8.80
N SER A 462 -10.71 -3.58 -9.55
CA SER A 462 -10.04 -3.56 -10.86
C SER A 462 -10.94 -2.94 -11.92
N MET A 463 -10.36 -2.11 -12.78
CA MET A 463 -11.01 -1.55 -13.97
C MET A 463 -11.33 -2.69 -14.93
N TYR A 464 -12.57 -2.78 -15.40
CA TYR A 464 -12.96 -3.81 -16.35
C TYR A 464 -12.34 -3.52 -17.72
N GLN A 465 -11.53 -4.44 -18.23
CA GLN A 465 -10.85 -4.34 -19.52
C GLN A 465 -11.05 -5.66 -20.30
N ASN A 466 -11.26 -5.57 -21.62
CA ASN A 466 -11.52 -6.68 -22.55
C ASN A 466 -12.58 -7.70 -22.09
N ARG A 467 -13.66 -7.24 -21.43
CA ARG A 467 -14.64 -8.14 -20.80
C ARG A 467 -16.07 -7.63 -20.85
N TYR A 468 -17.00 -8.58 -20.87
CA TYR A 468 -18.41 -8.33 -20.66
C TYR A 468 -18.71 -8.02 -19.19
N TYR A 469 -19.74 -7.20 -18.98
CA TYR A 469 -20.40 -6.94 -17.71
C TYR A 469 -21.91 -7.16 -17.91
N LYS A 470 -22.58 -7.82 -16.96
CA LYS A 470 -24.02 -8.06 -17.03
C LYS A 470 -24.68 -7.57 -15.74
N ASN A 471 -25.59 -6.60 -15.87
CA ASN A 471 -26.36 -6.05 -14.76
C ASN A 471 -27.69 -5.48 -15.27
N TRP A 472 -28.71 -5.45 -14.42
CA TRP A 472 -30.05 -4.93 -14.73
C TRP A 472 -30.71 -5.54 -15.99
N GLY A 473 -30.39 -6.79 -16.30
CA GLY A 473 -30.84 -7.50 -17.52
C GLY A 473 -30.06 -7.17 -18.79
N ASN A 474 -29.20 -6.16 -18.76
CA ASN A 474 -28.40 -5.71 -19.90
C ASN A 474 -27.01 -6.35 -19.91
N THR A 475 -26.47 -6.55 -21.12
CA THR A 475 -25.06 -6.87 -21.33
C THR A 475 -24.32 -5.63 -21.83
N TYR A 476 -23.16 -5.34 -21.27
CA TYR A 476 -22.23 -4.27 -21.66
C TYR A 476 -20.86 -4.89 -21.95
N TYR A 477 -20.00 -4.22 -22.72
CA TYR A 477 -18.61 -4.63 -22.94
C TYR A 477 -17.65 -3.47 -22.69
N PHE A 478 -16.52 -3.76 -22.04
CA PHE A 478 -15.43 -2.81 -21.80
C PHE A 478 -14.19 -3.22 -22.60
N GLY A 479 -13.63 -2.27 -23.35
CA GLY A 479 -12.52 -2.47 -24.27
C GLY A 479 -11.15 -2.63 -23.62
N GLY A 480 -10.10 -2.64 -24.45
CA GLY A 480 -8.71 -2.78 -23.99
C GLY A 480 -8.21 -1.58 -23.17
N ASP A 481 -8.73 -0.38 -23.44
CA ASP A 481 -8.50 0.83 -22.64
C ASP A 481 -9.41 0.91 -21.39
N GLY A 482 -10.33 -0.03 -21.22
CA GLY A 482 -11.34 -0.07 -20.17
C GLY A 482 -12.55 0.84 -20.40
N ALA A 483 -12.68 1.48 -21.55
CA ALA A 483 -13.87 2.24 -21.90
C ALA A 483 -15.02 1.29 -22.30
N ARG A 484 -16.23 1.61 -21.87
CA ARG A 484 -17.45 0.94 -22.31
C ARG A 484 -17.70 1.20 -23.79
N TYR A 485 -18.03 0.17 -24.56
CA TYR A 485 -18.49 0.33 -25.95
C TYR A 485 -19.85 1.04 -25.94
N THR A 486 -19.99 2.07 -26.78
CA THR A 486 -21.21 2.87 -26.96
C THR A 486 -21.30 3.34 -28.41
N ASP A 487 -22.45 3.13 -29.06
CA ASP A 487 -22.69 3.32 -30.51
C ASP A 487 -21.60 2.68 -31.39
N GLN A 488 -21.21 1.44 -31.04
CA GLN A 488 -20.03 0.79 -31.60
C GLN A 488 -20.24 -0.70 -31.86
N PHE A 489 -19.62 -1.18 -32.94
CA PHE A 489 -19.50 -2.60 -33.25
C PHE A 489 -18.26 -3.20 -32.60
N LEU A 490 -18.41 -4.41 -32.07
CA LEU A 490 -17.32 -5.25 -31.60
C LEU A 490 -17.22 -6.47 -32.54
N ASN A 491 -16.11 -6.61 -33.25
CA ASN A 491 -15.74 -7.90 -33.84
C ASN A 491 -14.94 -8.68 -32.79
N LYS A 492 -15.43 -9.86 -32.42
CA LYS A 492 -14.80 -10.74 -31.45
C LYS A 492 -15.08 -12.19 -31.80
N ASP A 493 -14.03 -13.00 -31.85
CA ASP A 493 -14.08 -14.46 -32.06
C ASP A 493 -14.86 -14.84 -33.35
N GLY A 494 -14.72 -14.02 -34.40
CA GLY A 494 -15.41 -14.15 -35.70
C GLY A 494 -16.85 -13.60 -35.72
N LYS A 495 -17.42 -13.26 -34.57
CA LYS A 495 -18.78 -12.72 -34.42
C LYS A 495 -18.76 -11.20 -34.31
N ILE A 496 -19.81 -10.57 -34.84
CA ILE A 496 -20.04 -9.12 -34.75
C ILE A 496 -21.16 -8.86 -33.75
N TYR A 497 -20.90 -7.99 -32.77
CA TYR A 497 -21.84 -7.50 -31.77
C TYR A 497 -21.99 -5.99 -31.95
N TYR A 498 -23.10 -5.40 -31.49
CA TYR A 498 -23.32 -3.96 -31.49
C TYR A 498 -23.83 -3.48 -30.13
N PHE A 499 -23.38 -2.32 -29.69
CA PHE A 499 -23.77 -1.66 -28.45
C PHE A 499 -24.31 -0.26 -28.75
N ASP A 500 -25.46 0.09 -28.19
CA ASP A 500 -26.10 1.40 -28.40
C ASP A 500 -25.45 2.55 -27.61
N ASN A 501 -26.04 3.75 -27.67
CA ASN A 501 -25.57 4.93 -26.93
C ASN A 501 -25.49 4.69 -25.40
N ASP A 502 -26.42 3.91 -24.84
CA ASP A 502 -26.42 3.51 -23.44
C ASP A 502 -25.46 2.34 -23.15
N GLY A 503 -24.74 1.87 -24.17
CA GLY A 503 -23.76 0.79 -24.12
C GLY A 503 -24.38 -0.60 -23.99
N VAL A 504 -25.68 -0.74 -24.22
CA VAL A 504 -26.39 -2.01 -24.11
C VAL A 504 -26.21 -2.81 -25.39
N MET A 505 -25.80 -4.07 -25.24
CA MET A 505 -25.63 -5.01 -26.34
C MET A 505 -26.98 -5.29 -27.01
N TYR A 506 -27.03 -5.22 -28.33
CA TYR A 506 -28.19 -5.66 -29.09
C TYR A 506 -28.36 -7.18 -28.96
N GLN A 507 -29.50 -7.58 -28.42
CA GLN A 507 -29.90 -8.99 -28.24
C GLN A 507 -31.38 -9.13 -28.59
N ASN A 508 -31.72 -10.22 -29.28
CA ASN A 508 -33.06 -10.56 -29.80
C ASN A 508 -33.79 -9.38 -30.47
N ARG A 509 -33.09 -8.63 -31.34
CA ARG A 509 -33.66 -7.43 -31.96
C ARG A 509 -33.05 -7.12 -33.32
N TYR A 510 -33.83 -6.42 -34.14
CA TYR A 510 -33.37 -5.82 -35.39
C TYR A 510 -32.56 -4.55 -35.15
N TYR A 511 -31.60 -4.29 -36.03
CA TYR A 511 -30.87 -3.04 -36.18
C TYR A 511 -31.04 -2.57 -37.63
N LYS A 512 -31.34 -1.28 -37.84
CA LYS A 512 -31.54 -0.70 -39.18
C LYS A 512 -30.60 0.47 -39.37
N ASN A 513 -29.72 0.39 -40.36
CA ASN A 513 -28.78 1.47 -40.71
C ASN A 513 -28.37 1.38 -42.17
N TRP A 514 -28.07 2.54 -42.79
CA TRP A 514 -27.66 2.67 -44.21
C TRP A 514 -28.58 1.92 -45.20
N GLY A 515 -29.90 1.94 -44.96
CA GLY A 515 -30.90 1.23 -45.77
C GLY A 515 -30.99 -0.29 -45.52
N ASN A 516 -30.04 -0.87 -44.80
CA ASN A 516 -29.98 -2.31 -44.50
C ASN A 516 -30.67 -2.63 -43.18
N THR A 517 -31.27 -3.81 -43.08
CA THR A 517 -31.75 -4.41 -41.82
C THR A 517 -30.82 -5.55 -41.43
N TYR A 518 -30.44 -5.62 -40.16
CA TYR A 518 -29.61 -6.66 -39.54
C TYR A 518 -30.38 -7.22 -38.35
N TYR A 519 -30.08 -8.45 -37.91
CA TYR A 519 -30.64 -9.02 -36.68
C TYR A 519 -29.53 -9.50 -35.74
N PHE A 520 -29.71 -9.28 -34.44
CA PHE A 520 -28.81 -9.73 -33.39
C PHE A 520 -29.51 -10.75 -32.49
N GLY A 521 -28.87 -11.92 -32.32
CA GLY A 521 -29.45 -13.09 -31.66
C GLY A 521 -29.55 -12.99 -30.13
N ALA A 522 -29.91 -14.11 -29.50
CA ALA A 522 -29.99 -14.23 -28.04
C ALA A 522 -28.61 -14.11 -27.36
N ASP A 523 -27.54 -14.55 -28.03
CA ASP A 523 -26.15 -14.35 -27.62
C ASP A 523 -25.61 -12.95 -27.97
N GLY A 524 -26.38 -12.15 -28.70
CA GLY A 524 -26.02 -10.83 -29.22
C GLY A 524 -25.13 -10.84 -30.46
N ALA A 525 -24.91 -11.99 -31.09
CA ALA A 525 -24.19 -12.06 -32.36
C ALA A 525 -25.10 -11.64 -33.52
N ARG A 526 -24.55 -10.87 -34.46
CA ARG A 526 -25.20 -10.54 -35.74
C ARG A 526 -25.41 -11.81 -36.55
N TYR A 527 -26.61 -12.00 -37.08
CA TYR A 527 -26.91 -13.10 -37.99
C TYR A 527 -26.18 -12.90 -39.32
N THR A 528 -25.50 -13.95 -39.82
CA THR A 528 -24.80 -13.97 -41.11
C THR A 528 -24.89 -15.35 -41.75
N ASN A 529 -25.18 -15.43 -43.05
CA ASN A 529 -25.41 -16.67 -43.81
C ASN A 529 -26.37 -17.65 -43.10
N GLN A 530 -27.49 -17.14 -42.57
CA GLN A 530 -28.41 -17.95 -41.75
C GLN A 530 -29.86 -17.46 -41.80
N LEU A 531 -30.79 -18.40 -41.67
CA LEU A 531 -32.21 -18.12 -41.48
C LEU A 531 -32.51 -17.76 -40.03
N LEU A 532 -33.14 -16.60 -39.82
CA LEU A 532 -33.95 -16.34 -38.65
C LEU A 532 -35.33 -16.95 -38.88
N ARG A 533 -35.79 -17.81 -37.97
CA ARG A 533 -37.17 -18.34 -37.94
C ARG A 533 -37.81 -17.92 -36.62
N LEU A 534 -38.60 -16.86 -36.62
CA LEU A 534 -39.44 -16.50 -35.48
C LEU A 534 -40.81 -17.18 -35.62
N LYS A 535 -41.32 -17.76 -34.52
CA LYS A 535 -42.72 -18.18 -34.47
C LYS A 535 -43.60 -16.93 -34.37
N GLY A 536 -44.60 -16.83 -35.23
CA GLY A 536 -45.77 -15.99 -34.97
C GLY A 536 -46.73 -16.70 -34.02
N ASP A 537 -47.76 -15.98 -33.58
CA ASP A 537 -48.91 -16.59 -32.89
C ASP A 537 -49.83 -17.33 -33.89
N ASP A 538 -49.81 -16.91 -35.16
CA ASP A 538 -50.30 -17.67 -36.32
C ASP A 538 -49.15 -18.46 -36.98
N ASP A 539 -49.46 -19.55 -37.71
CA ASP A 539 -48.48 -20.44 -38.37
C ASP A 539 -47.57 -19.77 -39.44
N ASN A 540 -47.77 -18.48 -39.72
CA ASN A 540 -46.95 -17.69 -40.63
C ASN A 540 -45.59 -17.36 -39.99
N SER A 541 -44.68 -18.34 -39.95
CA SER A 541 -43.33 -18.17 -39.39
C SER A 541 -42.59 -17.03 -40.08
N GLN A 542 -42.16 -16.02 -39.32
CA GLN A 542 -41.36 -14.92 -39.86
C GLN A 542 -39.95 -15.45 -40.13
N THR A 543 -39.79 -15.97 -41.33
CA THR A 543 -38.54 -16.49 -41.86
C THR A 543 -37.83 -15.39 -42.64
N HIS A 544 -36.63 -15.01 -42.21
CA HIS A 544 -35.79 -14.01 -42.87
C HIS A 544 -34.39 -14.58 -43.08
N TYR A 545 -33.82 -14.41 -44.27
CA TYR A 545 -32.42 -14.76 -44.53
C TYR A 545 -31.50 -13.54 -44.36
N PHE A 546 -30.35 -13.77 -43.74
CA PHE A 546 -29.28 -12.79 -43.60
C PHE A 546 -28.04 -13.26 -44.37
N ASP A 547 -27.47 -12.41 -45.21
CA ASP A 547 -26.31 -12.73 -46.05
C ASP A 547 -24.98 -12.77 -45.28
N ASP A 548 -23.86 -12.90 -45.98
CA ASP A 548 -22.50 -12.93 -45.41
C ASP A 548 -22.14 -11.62 -44.69
N GLN A 549 -22.66 -10.49 -45.19
CA GLN A 549 -22.57 -9.18 -44.57
C GLN A 549 -23.64 -8.93 -43.50
N GLY A 550 -24.46 -9.94 -43.19
CA GLY A 550 -25.53 -9.92 -42.20
C GLY A 550 -26.71 -9.03 -42.55
N ARG A 551 -26.86 -8.64 -43.83
CA ARG A 551 -27.99 -7.86 -44.34
C ARG A 551 -29.16 -8.80 -44.60
N MET A 552 -30.36 -8.40 -44.18
CA MET A 552 -31.60 -9.08 -44.49
C MET A 552 -31.86 -9.00 -46.00
N VAL A 553 -31.98 -10.15 -46.67
CA VAL A 553 -32.21 -10.22 -48.12
C VAL A 553 -33.66 -9.88 -48.45
N THR A 554 -33.86 -8.99 -49.43
CA THR A 554 -35.18 -8.57 -49.94
C THR A 554 -35.13 -8.43 -51.46
N ASN A 555 -36.23 -8.77 -52.14
CA ASN A 555 -36.37 -8.80 -53.61
C ASN A 555 -35.31 -9.65 -54.36
N ASP A 556 -34.69 -10.64 -53.70
CA ASP A 556 -33.62 -11.44 -54.31
C ASP A 556 -33.69 -12.91 -53.89
N TRP A 557 -32.93 -13.72 -54.62
CA TRP A 557 -32.86 -15.17 -54.54
C TRP A 557 -31.77 -15.62 -53.57
N VAL A 558 -32.08 -16.66 -52.80
CA VAL A 558 -31.11 -17.34 -51.91
C VAL A 558 -31.06 -18.81 -52.31
N ASN A 559 -29.85 -19.36 -52.45
CA ASN A 559 -29.67 -20.81 -52.43
C ASN A 559 -29.40 -21.23 -50.99
N TRP A 560 -30.32 -21.97 -50.39
CA TRP A 560 -30.21 -22.48 -49.03
C TRP A 560 -30.27 -24.01 -49.06
N GLU A 561 -29.24 -24.66 -48.52
CA GLU A 561 -29.14 -26.13 -48.41
C GLU A 561 -29.40 -26.86 -49.76
N GLY A 562 -29.03 -26.24 -50.88
CA GLY A 562 -29.17 -26.78 -52.25
C GLY A 562 -30.45 -26.36 -52.99
N THR A 563 -31.36 -25.65 -52.32
CA THR A 563 -32.67 -25.25 -52.84
C THR A 563 -32.76 -23.74 -53.08
N MET A 564 -33.35 -23.32 -54.21
CA MET A 564 -33.65 -21.92 -54.47
C MET A 564 -34.90 -21.44 -53.71
N LEU A 565 -34.75 -20.37 -52.92
CA LEU A 565 -35.83 -19.55 -52.38
C LEU A 565 -35.78 -18.14 -53.01
N TYR A 566 -36.88 -17.41 -52.95
CA TYR A 566 -36.93 -15.98 -53.27
C TYR A 566 -37.61 -15.21 -52.14
N PHE A 567 -37.01 -14.09 -51.74
CA PHE A 567 -37.50 -13.23 -50.67
C PHE A 567 -38.15 -11.96 -51.23
N ASP A 568 -39.33 -11.60 -50.71
CA ASP A 568 -40.12 -10.44 -51.15
C ASP A 568 -39.51 -9.10 -50.75
N ASN A 569 -40.23 -8.00 -50.97
CA ASN A 569 -39.79 -6.66 -50.59
C ASN A 569 -39.75 -6.41 -49.06
N ASN A 570 -40.39 -7.26 -48.26
CA ASN A 570 -40.35 -7.24 -46.80
C ASN A 570 -39.28 -8.18 -46.23
N GLY A 571 -38.73 -9.07 -47.06
CA GLY A 571 -37.77 -10.10 -46.69
C GLY A 571 -38.40 -11.40 -46.20
N PHE A 572 -39.64 -11.70 -46.58
CA PHE A 572 -40.29 -13.00 -46.35
C PHE A 572 -40.16 -13.91 -47.59
N PRO A 573 -39.98 -15.23 -47.43
CA PRO A 573 -39.91 -16.14 -48.56
C PRO A 573 -41.30 -16.28 -49.22
N VAL A 574 -41.34 -16.25 -50.54
CA VAL A 574 -42.59 -16.38 -51.30
C VAL A 574 -43.04 -17.83 -51.44
N ASN A 575 -44.34 -18.06 -51.62
CA ASN A 575 -44.93 -19.38 -51.87
C ASN A 575 -45.96 -19.32 -53.02
N GLY A 576 -46.30 -20.45 -53.63
CA GLY A 576 -47.23 -20.51 -54.77
C GLY A 576 -46.65 -19.97 -56.10
N LYS A 577 -47.52 -19.63 -57.06
CA LYS A 577 -47.08 -19.05 -58.35
C LYS A 577 -46.71 -17.58 -58.20
N GLN A 578 -45.51 -17.19 -58.65
CA GLN A 578 -44.94 -15.86 -58.44
C GLN A 578 -44.27 -15.36 -59.72
N THR A 579 -44.46 -14.08 -60.06
CA THR A 579 -43.83 -13.45 -61.23
C THR A 579 -42.66 -12.58 -60.80
N ILE A 580 -41.43 -13.03 -61.09
CA ILE A 580 -40.19 -12.40 -60.66
C ILE A 580 -39.42 -11.98 -61.93
N ASN A 581 -39.08 -10.70 -62.06
CA ASN A 581 -38.38 -10.13 -63.22
C ASN A 581 -39.01 -10.51 -64.59
N GLY A 582 -40.34 -10.59 -64.64
CA GLY A 582 -41.10 -10.92 -65.85
C GLY A 582 -41.21 -12.42 -66.18
N GLN A 583 -40.61 -13.30 -65.37
CA GLN A 583 -40.74 -14.75 -65.49
C GLN A 583 -41.62 -15.32 -64.38
N THR A 584 -42.47 -16.30 -64.70
CA THR A 584 -43.30 -16.98 -63.71
C THR A 584 -42.54 -18.19 -63.14
N TYR A 585 -42.58 -18.32 -61.82
CA TYR A 585 -42.01 -19.41 -61.03
C TYR A 585 -43.11 -20.04 -60.17
N LEU A 586 -42.95 -21.29 -59.74
CA LEU A 586 -43.81 -21.95 -58.78
C LEU A 586 -42.99 -22.30 -57.54
N PHE A 587 -43.51 -21.96 -56.37
CA PHE A 587 -42.95 -22.34 -55.08
C PHE A 587 -43.95 -23.24 -54.34
N LYS A 588 -43.42 -24.27 -53.65
CA LYS A 588 -44.15 -25.19 -52.75
C LYS A 588 -43.33 -25.25 -51.47
N ASP A 589 -43.98 -25.04 -50.32
CA ASP A 589 -43.32 -24.96 -49.02
C ASP A 589 -42.09 -24.02 -49.02
N TYR A 590 -42.29 -22.84 -49.62
CA TYR A 590 -41.30 -21.76 -49.82
C TYR A 590 -40.10 -22.11 -50.74
N SER A 591 -40.05 -23.34 -51.24
CA SER A 591 -38.99 -23.86 -52.11
C SER A 591 -39.40 -23.78 -53.57
N LEU A 592 -38.48 -23.39 -54.46
CA LEU A 592 -38.75 -23.39 -55.90
C LEU A 592 -39.06 -24.81 -56.40
N VAL A 593 -40.05 -24.93 -57.29
CA VAL A 593 -40.45 -26.18 -57.95
C VAL A 593 -40.12 -26.10 -59.45
N PRO A 594 -39.42 -27.10 -60.01
CA PRO A 594 -38.86 -28.27 -59.35
C PRO A 594 -37.61 -27.90 -58.52
N SER A 595 -37.36 -28.63 -57.43
CA SER A 595 -36.35 -28.25 -56.44
C SER A 595 -34.92 -28.52 -56.89
N GLY A 596 -34.04 -27.57 -56.59
CA GLY A 596 -32.61 -27.65 -56.86
C GLY A 596 -31.96 -26.26 -56.83
N ASN A 597 -30.74 -26.18 -57.37
CA ASN A 597 -29.95 -24.95 -57.45
C ASN A 597 -30.20 -24.13 -58.73
N TYR A 598 -31.08 -24.58 -59.61
CA TYR A 598 -31.42 -23.93 -60.89
C TYR A 598 -32.67 -23.06 -60.75
N LYS A 599 -32.68 -21.87 -61.38
CA LYS A 599 -33.85 -20.97 -61.42
C LYS A 599 -34.83 -21.39 -62.52
N ILE A 600 -35.41 -22.58 -62.40
CA ILE A 600 -36.35 -23.16 -63.37
C ILE A 600 -37.67 -22.37 -63.37
N THR A 601 -38.09 -21.87 -64.52
CA THR A 601 -39.40 -21.21 -64.66
C THR A 601 -40.56 -22.22 -64.65
N TYR A 602 -41.75 -21.76 -64.26
CA TYR A 602 -42.98 -22.56 -64.31
C TYR A 602 -43.29 -23.07 -65.72
N ASN A 603 -42.87 -22.35 -66.77
CA ASN A 603 -42.96 -22.82 -68.15
C ASN A 603 -42.04 -24.02 -68.42
N GLN A 604 -40.78 -23.98 -67.98
CA GLN A 604 -39.86 -25.13 -68.08
C GLN A 604 -40.34 -26.33 -67.28
N TYR A 605 -40.85 -26.10 -66.06
CA TYR A 605 -41.45 -27.15 -65.23
C TYR A 605 -42.59 -27.87 -65.96
N LEU A 606 -43.61 -27.13 -66.42
CA LEU A 606 -44.71 -27.71 -67.19
C LEU A 606 -44.22 -28.37 -68.49
N SER A 607 -43.26 -27.75 -69.19
CA SER A 607 -42.66 -28.33 -70.40
C SER A 607 -42.08 -29.72 -70.16
N THR A 608 -41.35 -29.90 -69.06
CA THR A 608 -40.80 -31.21 -68.65
C THR A 608 -41.90 -32.20 -68.29
N LEU A 609 -42.89 -31.81 -67.48
CA LEU A 609 -43.99 -32.72 -67.10
C LEU A 609 -44.82 -33.16 -68.31
N ILE A 610 -45.13 -32.23 -69.22
CA ILE A 610 -45.90 -32.50 -70.44
C ILE A 610 -45.11 -33.42 -71.37
N GLY A 611 -43.80 -33.23 -71.52
CA GLY A 611 -42.93 -34.10 -72.30
C GLY A 611 -42.86 -35.52 -71.73
N LEU A 612 -42.60 -35.65 -70.43
CA LEU A 612 -42.56 -36.93 -69.71
C LEU A 612 -43.89 -37.68 -69.79
N TYR A 613 -45.02 -36.97 -69.64
CA TYR A 613 -46.38 -37.54 -69.72
C TYR A 613 -46.79 -37.92 -71.15
N GLN A 614 -46.33 -37.19 -72.17
CA GLN A 614 -46.68 -37.48 -73.57
C GLN A 614 -45.89 -38.68 -74.11
N ASN A 615 -44.56 -38.67 -73.95
CA ASN A 615 -43.67 -39.77 -74.34
C ASN A 615 -42.32 -39.59 -73.61
N ALA A 616 -42.16 -40.28 -72.48
CA ALA A 616 -40.98 -40.14 -71.62
C ALA A 616 -39.66 -40.44 -72.33
N ASP A 617 -39.59 -41.50 -73.14
CA ASP A 617 -38.34 -41.92 -73.79
C ASP A 617 -37.91 -40.92 -74.86
N TRP A 618 -38.83 -40.54 -75.75
CA TRP A 618 -38.61 -39.50 -76.77
C TRP A 618 -38.17 -38.17 -76.14
N PHE A 619 -38.83 -37.76 -75.05
CA PHE A 619 -38.51 -36.52 -74.36
C PHE A 619 -37.12 -36.59 -73.71
N LYS A 620 -36.80 -37.68 -73.01
CA LYS A 620 -35.49 -37.90 -72.36
C LYS A 620 -34.36 -37.95 -73.38
N GLU A 621 -34.54 -38.63 -74.50
CA GLU A 621 -33.58 -38.69 -75.61
C GLU A 621 -33.30 -37.30 -76.20
N ASN A 622 -34.36 -36.61 -76.67
CA ASN A 622 -34.20 -35.33 -77.35
C ASN A 622 -33.70 -34.22 -76.41
N THR A 623 -34.01 -34.29 -75.12
CA THR A 623 -33.52 -33.33 -74.13
C THR A 623 -32.06 -33.59 -73.74
N ASN A 624 -31.63 -34.85 -73.63
CA ASN A 624 -30.21 -35.18 -73.43
C ASN A 624 -29.34 -34.85 -74.66
N SER A 625 -29.89 -34.96 -75.87
CA SER A 625 -29.25 -34.54 -77.12
C SER A 625 -29.26 -33.02 -77.34
N GLY A 626 -29.85 -32.23 -76.44
CA GLY A 626 -29.92 -30.76 -76.55
C GLY A 626 -30.86 -30.24 -77.64
N HIS A 627 -31.71 -31.09 -78.20
CA HIS A 627 -32.63 -30.78 -79.29
C HIS A 627 -34.03 -30.35 -78.82
N MET A 628 -34.39 -30.64 -77.57
CA MET A 628 -35.68 -30.24 -77.00
C MET A 628 -35.71 -28.74 -76.68
N SER A 629 -36.66 -28.04 -77.28
CA SER A 629 -36.91 -26.61 -77.05
C SER A 629 -38.33 -26.37 -76.52
N TYR A 630 -38.51 -25.32 -75.73
CA TYR A 630 -39.80 -24.91 -75.17
C TYR A 630 -40.11 -23.43 -75.45
N GLY A 631 -41.38 -23.03 -75.44
CA GLY A 631 -41.74 -21.63 -75.67
C GLY A 631 -43.21 -21.30 -75.42
N VAL A 632 -43.65 -20.16 -76.00
CA VAL A 632 -45.05 -19.72 -76.02
C VAL A 632 -45.39 -19.26 -77.44
N ALA A 633 -46.51 -19.76 -77.98
CA ALA A 633 -46.97 -19.41 -79.31
C ALA A 633 -47.63 -18.03 -79.32
N ASN A 634 -47.04 -17.07 -80.02
CA ASN A 634 -47.49 -15.68 -80.05
C ASN A 634 -48.43 -15.34 -81.24
N GLU A 635 -48.59 -16.27 -82.18
CA GLU A 635 -49.31 -16.13 -83.45
C GLU A 635 -50.02 -17.45 -83.82
N GLY A 636 -50.93 -17.40 -84.80
CA GLY A 636 -51.64 -18.58 -85.32
C GLY A 636 -52.75 -19.12 -84.39
N VAL A 637 -53.30 -20.28 -84.76
CA VAL A 637 -54.44 -20.92 -84.06
C VAL A 637 -54.13 -21.36 -82.63
N ASN A 638 -52.86 -21.63 -82.33
CA ASN A 638 -52.39 -22.01 -80.99
C ASN A 638 -51.86 -20.79 -80.19
N LYS A 639 -52.21 -19.55 -80.56
CA LYS A 639 -51.78 -18.35 -79.84
C LYS A 639 -52.18 -18.40 -78.35
N GLY A 640 -51.20 -18.14 -77.48
CA GLY A 640 -51.37 -18.22 -76.03
C GLY A 640 -51.40 -19.65 -75.49
N TYR A 641 -50.89 -20.63 -76.23
CA TYR A 641 -50.45 -21.93 -75.72
C TYR A 641 -48.94 -21.89 -75.51
N HIS A 642 -48.48 -22.60 -74.47
CA HIS A 642 -47.10 -23.00 -74.31
C HIS A 642 -46.80 -24.16 -75.28
N PHE A 643 -45.54 -24.50 -75.51
CA PHE A 643 -45.18 -25.66 -76.32
C PHE A 643 -43.82 -26.26 -75.97
N ILE A 644 -43.63 -27.53 -76.33
CA ILE A 644 -42.32 -28.16 -76.57
C ILE A 644 -42.22 -28.67 -78.02
N THR A 645 -40.99 -28.75 -78.54
CA THR A 645 -40.67 -29.25 -79.88
C THR A 645 -39.21 -29.73 -79.95
N ALA A 646 -38.94 -30.77 -80.73
CA ALA A 646 -37.59 -31.22 -81.06
C ALA A 646 -37.08 -30.48 -82.30
N ASN A 647 -36.08 -29.62 -82.16
CA ASN A 647 -35.48 -28.78 -83.21
C ASN A 647 -36.47 -27.91 -84.03
N GLY A 648 -37.73 -27.77 -83.61
CA GLY A 648 -38.77 -27.09 -84.40
C GLY A 648 -39.46 -27.98 -85.45
N ASP A 649 -39.17 -29.29 -85.52
CA ASP A 649 -39.78 -30.22 -86.47
C ASP A 649 -41.32 -30.14 -86.37
N PRO A 650 -42.05 -29.84 -87.47
CA PRO A 650 -43.51 -29.67 -87.45
C PRO A 650 -44.29 -30.82 -86.79
N THR A 651 -43.82 -32.07 -86.86
CA THR A 651 -44.47 -33.23 -86.24
C THR A 651 -44.29 -33.27 -84.72
N SER A 652 -43.20 -32.69 -84.21
CA SER A 652 -42.78 -32.76 -82.80
C SER A 652 -43.49 -31.76 -81.86
N TRP A 653 -44.38 -30.90 -82.37
CA TRP A 653 -44.98 -29.82 -81.59
C TRP A 653 -46.09 -30.31 -80.67
N ILE A 654 -45.80 -30.31 -79.37
CA ILE A 654 -46.80 -30.54 -78.31
C ILE A 654 -47.11 -29.17 -77.70
N TYR A 655 -48.26 -28.60 -78.06
CA TYR A 655 -48.78 -27.38 -77.45
C TYR A 655 -49.55 -27.73 -76.17
N PHE A 656 -49.48 -26.88 -75.15
CA PHE A 656 -50.23 -27.07 -73.92
C PHE A 656 -50.67 -25.75 -73.28
N LYS A 657 -51.77 -25.78 -72.54
CA LYS A 657 -52.33 -24.61 -71.85
C LYS A 657 -53.06 -25.02 -70.59
N GLU A 658 -52.85 -24.25 -69.52
CA GLU A 658 -53.53 -24.46 -68.25
C GLU A 658 -54.95 -23.90 -68.29
N ASP A 659 -55.94 -24.73 -67.94
CA ASP A 659 -57.27 -24.32 -67.53
C ASP A 659 -57.30 -24.21 -66.00
N THR A 660 -56.93 -23.03 -65.52
CA THR A 660 -56.84 -22.68 -64.10
C THR A 660 -58.18 -22.75 -63.36
N ASN A 661 -59.32 -22.76 -64.06
CA ASN A 661 -60.64 -22.87 -63.42
C ASN A 661 -60.99 -24.31 -63.05
N ASN A 662 -60.42 -25.30 -63.75
CA ASN A 662 -60.76 -26.72 -63.60
C ASN A 662 -59.58 -27.59 -63.12
N ASN A 663 -58.43 -26.99 -62.81
CA ASN A 663 -57.17 -27.67 -62.44
C ASN A 663 -56.74 -28.73 -63.48
N LYS A 664 -56.76 -28.35 -64.76
CA LYS A 664 -56.49 -29.24 -65.91
C LYS A 664 -55.54 -28.59 -66.91
N MET A 665 -54.82 -29.42 -67.65
CA MET A 665 -54.05 -29.02 -68.83
C MET A 665 -54.78 -29.47 -70.10
N LEU A 666 -55.03 -28.54 -71.01
CA LEU A 666 -55.30 -28.85 -72.41
C LEU A 666 -53.97 -29.12 -73.10
N ILE A 667 -53.85 -30.24 -73.78
CA ILE A 667 -52.65 -30.63 -74.54
C ILE A 667 -53.07 -30.93 -75.98
N LYS A 668 -52.38 -30.32 -76.95
CA LYS A 668 -52.57 -30.56 -78.39
C LYS A 668 -51.28 -31.07 -79.01
N TYR A 669 -51.36 -32.17 -79.73
CA TYR A 669 -50.25 -32.76 -80.47
C TYR A 669 -50.76 -33.30 -81.80
N LEU A 670 -49.86 -33.54 -82.77
CA LEU A 670 -50.23 -34.18 -84.03
C LEU A 670 -50.27 -35.70 -83.81
N ASP A 671 -51.30 -36.36 -84.34
CA ASP A 671 -51.40 -37.82 -84.25
C ASP A 671 -50.58 -38.49 -85.37
N ASP A 672 -49.62 -39.31 -84.97
CA ASP A 672 -48.76 -40.05 -85.90
C ASP A 672 -49.41 -41.31 -86.48
N THR A 673 -50.59 -41.72 -85.98
CA THR A 673 -51.36 -42.84 -86.51
C THR A 673 -52.26 -42.50 -87.69
N THR A 674 -52.47 -41.20 -87.99
CA THR A 674 -53.37 -40.74 -89.05
C THR A 674 -52.64 -40.09 -90.24
N ASP A 675 -52.58 -40.84 -91.35
CA ASP A 675 -52.11 -40.44 -92.69
C ASP A 675 -50.62 -40.02 -92.82
N THR A 676 -50.12 -40.15 -94.05
CA THR A 676 -48.70 -40.25 -94.40
C THR A 676 -48.04 -38.92 -94.81
N THR A 677 -48.78 -37.81 -94.77
CA THR A 677 -48.27 -36.50 -95.20
C THR A 677 -48.49 -35.42 -94.13
N VAL A 678 -47.40 -34.74 -93.74
CA VAL A 678 -47.37 -33.74 -92.66
C VAL A 678 -48.33 -32.56 -92.91
N ALA A 679 -48.65 -32.26 -94.18
CA ALA A 679 -49.57 -31.19 -94.55
C ALA A 679 -51.05 -31.47 -94.21
N ASN A 680 -51.43 -32.74 -94.00
CA ASN A 680 -52.81 -33.17 -93.76
C ASN A 680 -53.10 -33.62 -92.31
N LYS A 681 -52.07 -33.82 -91.48
CA LYS A 681 -52.24 -34.21 -90.07
C LYS A 681 -52.97 -33.11 -89.28
N GLN A 682 -53.92 -33.51 -88.45
CA GLN A 682 -54.64 -32.59 -87.55
C GLN A 682 -54.17 -32.74 -86.10
N TYR A 683 -54.34 -31.66 -85.33
CA TYR A 683 -54.06 -31.68 -83.89
C TYR A 683 -55.16 -32.43 -83.15
N VAL A 684 -54.79 -33.45 -82.39
CA VAL A 684 -55.66 -34.09 -81.40
C VAL A 684 -55.53 -33.34 -80.08
N GLU A 685 -56.68 -33.02 -79.47
CA GLU A 685 -56.73 -32.36 -78.15
C GLU A 685 -57.07 -33.39 -77.07
N LYS A 686 -56.27 -33.44 -75.99
CA LYS A 686 -56.59 -34.17 -74.76
C LYS A 686 -56.61 -33.25 -73.55
N ILE A 687 -57.43 -33.61 -72.56
CA ILE A 687 -57.57 -32.88 -71.30
C ILE A 687 -57.03 -33.77 -70.18
N VAL A 688 -56.00 -33.29 -69.48
CA VAL A 688 -55.29 -34.04 -68.43
C VAL A 688 -55.47 -33.31 -67.08
N PRO A 689 -55.85 -34.00 -65.99
CA PRO A 689 -55.81 -33.40 -64.64
C PRO A 689 -54.40 -32.92 -64.29
N MET A 690 -54.26 -31.76 -63.65
CA MET A 690 -52.93 -31.27 -63.24
C MET A 690 -52.22 -32.26 -62.31
N ASN A 691 -52.98 -32.94 -61.42
CA ASN A 691 -52.45 -33.94 -60.50
C ASN A 691 -51.78 -35.14 -61.21
N ASP A 692 -52.25 -35.51 -62.40
CA ASP A 692 -51.71 -36.62 -63.21
C ASP A 692 -50.36 -36.24 -63.87
N LEU A 693 -50.04 -34.94 -63.88
CA LEU A 693 -48.76 -34.39 -64.32
C LEU A 693 -47.83 -34.15 -63.14
N THR A 694 -48.32 -33.57 -62.04
CA THR A 694 -47.48 -33.32 -60.86
C THR A 694 -47.10 -34.59 -60.11
N SER A 695 -47.87 -35.68 -60.24
CA SER A 695 -47.50 -36.99 -59.69
C SER A 695 -46.17 -37.54 -60.23
N ILE A 696 -45.74 -37.11 -61.43
CA ILE A 696 -44.41 -37.39 -62.01
C ILE A 696 -43.31 -36.66 -61.24
N TYR A 697 -43.61 -35.56 -60.56
CA TYR A 697 -42.68 -34.81 -59.71
C TYR A 697 -42.82 -35.16 -58.23
N ASP A 698 -44.02 -35.50 -57.75
CA ASP A 698 -44.27 -35.85 -56.35
C ASP A 698 -43.78 -37.27 -55.96
N HIS A 699 -43.13 -38.01 -56.88
CA HIS A 699 -42.41 -39.26 -56.61
C HIS A 699 -40.93 -38.98 -56.28
N GLU A 700 -40.41 -39.46 -55.14
CA GLU A 700 -39.13 -39.02 -54.59
C GLU A 700 -37.93 -39.22 -55.54
N ASP A 701 -37.90 -40.32 -56.30
CA ASP A 701 -36.84 -40.62 -57.29
C ASP A 701 -36.81 -39.63 -58.47
N ASP A 702 -37.95 -39.04 -58.84
CA ASP A 702 -38.11 -38.23 -60.05
C ASP A 702 -37.92 -36.73 -59.82
N VAL A 703 -37.93 -36.25 -58.57
CA VAL A 703 -37.73 -34.82 -58.21
C VAL A 703 -36.47 -34.24 -58.86
N THR A 704 -35.33 -34.91 -58.66
CA THR A 704 -34.04 -34.50 -59.24
C THR A 704 -34.03 -34.62 -60.76
N MET A 705 -34.65 -35.69 -61.28
CA MET A 705 -34.76 -35.94 -62.72
C MET A 705 -35.51 -34.81 -63.44
N VAL A 706 -36.64 -34.34 -62.88
CA VAL A 706 -37.44 -33.26 -63.45
C VAL A 706 -36.67 -31.93 -63.45
N SER A 707 -35.93 -31.62 -62.38
CA SER A 707 -35.04 -30.46 -62.32
C SER A 707 -33.95 -30.52 -63.39
N ASP A 708 -33.26 -31.65 -63.53
CA ASP A 708 -32.16 -31.82 -64.50
C ASP A 708 -32.66 -31.72 -65.96
N TYR A 709 -33.81 -32.30 -66.30
CA TYR A 709 -34.38 -32.14 -67.63
C TYR A 709 -34.91 -30.72 -67.88
N ALA A 710 -35.58 -30.10 -66.91
CA ALA A 710 -36.07 -28.71 -67.05
C ALA A 710 -34.92 -27.70 -67.23
N ASN A 711 -33.75 -27.96 -66.65
CA ASN A 711 -32.54 -27.16 -66.82
C ASN A 711 -31.89 -27.32 -68.21
N LYS A 712 -32.07 -28.49 -68.86
CA LYS A 712 -31.56 -28.78 -70.22
C LYS A 712 -32.43 -28.20 -71.33
N LEU A 713 -33.69 -27.82 -71.05
CA LEU A 713 -34.61 -27.29 -72.06
C LEU A 713 -34.17 -25.92 -72.61
N SER A 714 -34.01 -25.83 -73.93
CA SER A 714 -33.66 -24.57 -74.60
C SER A 714 -34.88 -23.69 -74.88
N TYR A 715 -34.81 -22.39 -74.60
CA TYR A 715 -35.90 -21.48 -74.99
C TYR A 715 -35.93 -21.28 -76.51
N PHE A 716 -37.06 -21.59 -77.14
CA PHE A 716 -37.26 -21.52 -78.59
C PHE A 716 -37.27 -20.08 -79.08
N LYS A 717 -36.12 -19.62 -79.57
CA LYS A 717 -35.98 -18.33 -80.25
C LYS A 717 -36.45 -18.47 -81.69
N ASN A 718 -37.58 -17.84 -82.01
CA ASN A 718 -38.04 -17.67 -83.39
C ASN A 718 -37.04 -16.78 -84.15
N ASN A 719 -36.09 -17.41 -84.85
CA ASN A 719 -35.29 -16.74 -85.87
C ASN A 719 -36.15 -16.61 -87.14
N LYS A 720 -36.86 -15.49 -87.27
CA LYS A 720 -37.45 -14.97 -88.52
C LYS A 720 -36.77 -13.65 -88.84
#